data_AF-A0A7Y9X635-F1
#
_entry.id   AF-A0A7Y9X635-F1
#
_cell.length_a   1.000
_cell.length_b   1.000
_cell.length_c   1.000
_cell.angle_alpha   90.00
_cell.angle_beta   90.00
_cell.angle_gamma   90.00
#
_symmetry.space_group_name_H-M   'P 1'
#
loop_
_entity.id
_entity.type
_entity.pdbx_description
1 polymer ?
#
loop_
_entity_poly.entity_id
_entity_poly.type
_entity_poly.pdbx_seq_one_letter_code
_entity_poly.pdbx_strand_id
1 'polypeptide(L)'
;MTMTDSNEDQRQLSRLFDEILRLQPGWSSGNTPEMQRRGVLVRQEGPALVRAELDALFSQPPFDLRVEGRDGTGLKTRVPWIRVYSKSRSPRATDGWYVVYLFAFDGSAVYLSLNQGTTVPGQFTMRPPEQLYDRVHWARTTLARSPYDQSGLLPKIDLADEGLGRGYERGNVFAIRYDRGSLSSGVRLGTDLKRMVELLKVLYEASGQAMQPVQVAAADQPLTRPPLSDAPAFIAWVRQVYGPTLVSSRQAAEQQARELLNEFSGKMSAEQALALGALFNTGEWGGVLRHNRFSPAFVGAAMQRLVDPLDKFNDWTDRLWRRPEGEALQYVDEILRETQAFPGAGRSYPTMLMYLRDPTRYAMWLQITHRGLVALHRLSEPKNRGGGSERYLRYCEAALNFAKEFNLQPQEIDAVLSEAARAADEESTSPAAEIASLVADTADEPEYAGEAERHEYPLADVAAATHLPQEQLEEWVALLRGKKRQALFYGPPGTGKTFVAEQLARHLAGATGEVETVQFHPSFSYEDFLEGLRPEAQTDGGGVSYRVRPGVFRLFCDRARGKDGTYILIIDEINRAELGAVLGELMLLLEYRGKRLVLPYSQEKFSVPDNVVVLATMNTADRSLALVDFALRRRFHAFEMRPSKGVLESHLVVADRGEQADLVLKFFDIVQEGVDNADFSPGHSYWMGEDGTAQGLYRVWRYELLPYLAEYWFEHRSYLDKLDAQVTKLLSEEA
;
A
#
# COMPACT_ATOMS: atom_id res chain seq x y z
N MET A 1 27.90 -43.30 -3.57
CA MET A 1 26.99 -43.19 -4.72
C MET A 1 27.81 -43.30 -5.99
N THR A 2 27.57 -44.33 -6.78
CA THR A 2 28.25 -44.59 -8.06
C THR A 2 27.61 -43.75 -9.17
N MET A 3 28.34 -43.41 -10.25
CA MET A 3 27.82 -42.61 -11.39
C MET A 3 26.54 -43.17 -12.04
N THR A 4 26.18 -44.43 -11.76
CA THR A 4 24.94 -45.08 -12.17
C THR A 4 23.69 -44.56 -11.44
N ASP A 5 23.80 -44.11 -10.18
CA ASP A 5 22.66 -43.65 -9.37
C ASP A 5 22.19 -42.26 -9.81
N SER A 6 23.12 -41.33 -10.07
CA SER A 6 22.82 -39.97 -10.54
C SER A 6 22.14 -39.91 -11.91
N ASN A 7 22.44 -40.87 -12.81
CA ASN A 7 21.75 -40.95 -14.10
C ASN A 7 20.32 -41.49 -13.97
N GLU A 8 20.02 -42.26 -12.93
CA GLU A 8 18.66 -42.74 -12.68
C GLU A 8 17.79 -41.65 -12.03
N ASP A 9 18.35 -40.92 -11.07
CA ASP A 9 17.69 -39.78 -10.41
C ASP A 9 17.32 -38.67 -11.40
N GLN A 10 18.21 -38.33 -12.36
CA GLN A 10 17.88 -37.38 -13.43
C GLN A 10 16.77 -37.87 -14.36
N ARG A 11 16.73 -39.17 -14.67
CA ARG A 11 15.64 -39.76 -15.47
C ARG A 11 14.32 -39.75 -14.72
N GLN A 12 14.34 -39.97 -13.40
CA GLN A 12 13.16 -39.85 -12.56
C GLN A 12 12.67 -38.41 -12.48
N LEU A 13 13.58 -37.44 -12.33
CA LEU A 13 13.23 -36.01 -12.28
C LEU A 13 12.61 -35.54 -13.62
N SER A 14 13.18 -35.95 -14.76
CA SER A 14 12.60 -35.68 -16.08
C SER A 14 11.19 -36.26 -16.23
N ARG A 15 10.97 -37.51 -15.81
CA ARG A 15 9.63 -38.14 -15.85
C ARG A 15 8.63 -37.41 -14.96
N LEU A 16 9.06 -37.00 -13.77
CA LEU A 16 8.23 -36.25 -12.82
C LEU A 16 7.81 -34.89 -13.40
N PHE A 17 8.75 -34.15 -13.99
CA PHE A 17 8.44 -32.86 -14.63
C PHE A 17 7.49 -33.03 -15.82
N ASP A 18 7.68 -34.05 -16.65
CA ASP A 18 6.78 -34.34 -17.77
C ASP A 18 5.36 -34.71 -17.29
N GLU A 19 5.25 -35.45 -16.18
CA GLU A 19 3.97 -35.77 -15.54
C GLU A 19 3.27 -34.49 -15.02
N ILE A 20 3.99 -33.59 -14.34
CA ILE A 20 3.42 -32.31 -13.89
C ILE A 20 2.90 -31.49 -15.08
N LEU A 21 3.68 -31.39 -16.16
CA LEU A 21 3.29 -30.64 -17.37
C LEU A 21 2.09 -31.25 -18.10
N ARG A 22 1.87 -32.56 -18.01
CA ARG A 22 0.66 -33.23 -18.53
C ARG A 22 -0.58 -32.95 -17.70
N LEU A 23 -0.42 -32.78 -16.38
CA LEU A 23 -1.54 -32.48 -15.47
C LEU A 23 -1.95 -30.99 -15.52
N GLN A 24 -1.08 -30.09 -15.97
CA GLN A 24 -1.34 -28.64 -16.01
C GLN A 24 -2.58 -28.19 -16.80
N PRO A 25 -2.82 -28.67 -18.05
CA PRO A 25 -4.01 -28.29 -18.81
C PRO A 25 -5.34 -28.67 -18.14
N GLY A 26 -5.33 -29.66 -17.25
CA GLY A 26 -6.48 -30.09 -16.45
C GLY A 26 -6.63 -29.33 -15.13
N TRP A 27 -5.97 -28.18 -14.97
CA TRP A 27 -6.01 -27.42 -13.72
C TRP A 27 -7.42 -27.02 -13.31
N SER A 28 -7.71 -27.22 -12.02
CA SER A 28 -8.87 -26.70 -11.31
C SER A 28 -8.40 -26.13 -9.98
N SER A 29 -9.07 -25.08 -9.48
CA SER A 29 -8.81 -24.54 -8.15
C SER A 29 -9.16 -25.52 -7.02
N GLY A 30 -10.05 -26.49 -7.29
CA GLY A 30 -10.45 -27.56 -6.37
C GLY A 30 -9.53 -28.79 -6.37
N ASN A 31 -9.74 -29.70 -5.42
CA ASN A 31 -8.93 -30.92 -5.26
C ASN A 31 -9.41 -32.10 -6.12
N THR A 32 -9.38 -31.97 -7.44
CA THR A 32 -9.63 -33.12 -8.35
C THR A 32 -8.54 -34.20 -8.19
N PRO A 33 -8.78 -35.46 -8.59
CA PRO A 33 -7.75 -36.52 -8.54
C PRO A 33 -6.44 -36.11 -9.24
N GLU A 34 -6.53 -35.42 -10.37
CA GLU A 34 -5.39 -34.90 -11.13
C GLU A 34 -4.62 -33.84 -10.33
N MET A 35 -5.33 -32.91 -9.69
CA MET A 35 -4.72 -31.88 -8.85
C MET A 35 -4.16 -32.44 -7.53
N GLN A 36 -4.74 -33.51 -7.01
CA GLN A 36 -4.18 -34.25 -5.87
C GLN A 36 -2.87 -34.91 -6.27
N ARG A 37 -2.81 -35.60 -7.43
CA ARG A 37 -1.58 -36.19 -7.97
C ARG A 37 -0.51 -35.13 -8.21
N ARG A 38 -0.84 -34.02 -8.90
CA ARG A 38 0.07 -32.88 -9.11
C ARG A 38 0.63 -32.35 -7.78
N GLY A 39 -0.23 -32.26 -6.76
CA GLY A 39 0.17 -31.81 -5.43
C GLY A 39 1.12 -32.74 -4.68
N VAL A 40 1.06 -34.06 -4.92
CA VAL A 40 2.03 -35.04 -4.40
C VAL A 40 3.37 -34.88 -5.12
N LEU A 41 3.33 -34.81 -6.45
CA LEU A 41 4.52 -34.61 -7.28
C LEU A 41 5.29 -33.34 -6.88
N VAL A 42 4.59 -32.23 -6.70
CA VAL A 42 5.20 -30.92 -6.42
C VAL A 42 5.65 -30.77 -4.96
N ARG A 43 4.89 -31.28 -3.98
CA ARG A 43 5.19 -31.03 -2.55
C ARG A 43 6.08 -32.10 -1.91
N GLN A 44 6.12 -33.30 -2.48
CA GLN A 44 6.78 -34.45 -1.86
C GLN A 44 7.84 -35.06 -2.79
N GLU A 45 7.44 -35.63 -3.93
CA GLU A 45 8.34 -36.40 -4.79
C GLU A 45 9.41 -35.49 -5.45
N GLY A 46 9.00 -34.34 -5.99
CA GLY A 46 9.90 -33.38 -6.65
C GLY A 46 10.97 -32.80 -5.72
N PRO A 47 10.62 -32.26 -4.55
CA PRO A 47 11.60 -31.78 -3.57
C PRO A 47 12.56 -32.88 -3.08
N ALA A 48 12.13 -34.14 -3.01
CA ALA A 48 12.99 -35.27 -2.65
C ALA A 48 14.03 -35.56 -3.73
N LEU A 49 13.62 -35.64 -5.00
CA LEU A 49 14.53 -35.88 -6.13
C LEU A 49 15.51 -34.72 -6.35
N VAL A 50 15.03 -33.47 -6.27
CA VAL A 50 15.91 -32.28 -6.39
C VAL A 50 16.94 -32.24 -5.26
N ARG A 51 16.58 -32.69 -4.04
CA ARG A 51 17.54 -32.79 -2.92
C ARG A 51 18.59 -33.87 -3.17
N ALA A 52 18.19 -35.04 -3.65
CA ALA A 52 19.12 -36.11 -4.00
C ALA A 52 20.13 -35.67 -5.08
N GLU A 53 19.67 -34.94 -6.11
CA GLU A 53 20.54 -34.34 -7.12
C GLU A 53 21.52 -33.33 -6.51
N LEU A 54 21.07 -32.43 -5.62
CA LEU A 54 21.96 -31.46 -4.97
C LEU A 54 23.03 -32.16 -4.10
N ASP A 55 22.66 -33.21 -3.37
CA ASP A 55 23.57 -33.99 -2.55
C ASP A 55 24.61 -34.74 -3.41
N ALA A 56 24.23 -35.17 -4.62
CA ALA A 56 25.15 -35.79 -5.59
C ALA A 56 26.08 -34.75 -6.27
N LEU A 57 25.57 -33.54 -6.55
CA LEU A 57 26.31 -32.49 -7.25
C LEU A 57 27.33 -31.76 -6.36
N PHE A 58 27.06 -31.68 -5.05
CA PHE A 58 27.88 -30.95 -4.09
C PHE A 58 28.33 -31.85 -2.94
N SER A 59 29.59 -32.29 -2.99
CA SER A 59 30.23 -32.99 -1.87
C SER A 59 30.29 -32.15 -0.59
N GLN A 60 30.38 -30.82 -0.74
CA GLN A 60 30.12 -29.84 0.30
C GLN A 60 29.21 -28.75 -0.26
N PRO A 61 28.02 -28.53 0.31
CA PRO A 61 27.08 -27.56 -0.21
C PRO A 61 27.62 -26.12 -0.03
N PRO A 62 27.42 -25.22 -1.00
CA PRO A 62 27.98 -23.86 -0.96
C PRO A 62 27.39 -22.96 0.14
N PHE A 63 26.23 -23.36 0.70
CA PHE A 63 25.52 -22.73 1.81
C PHE A 63 24.46 -23.73 2.33
N ASP A 64 23.62 -23.34 3.29
CA ASP A 64 22.59 -24.18 3.90
C ASP A 64 21.40 -24.47 2.95
N LEU A 65 21.66 -25.28 1.92
CA LEU A 65 20.71 -25.65 0.88
C LEU A 65 19.46 -26.35 1.45
N ARG A 66 18.30 -25.85 1.06
CA ARG A 66 16.98 -26.43 1.32
C ARG A 66 16.18 -26.48 0.03
N VAL A 67 15.25 -27.43 -0.01
CA VAL A 67 14.34 -27.64 -1.13
C VAL A 67 12.93 -27.78 -0.59
N GLU A 68 11.99 -27.06 -1.19
CA GLU A 68 10.56 -27.18 -0.92
C GLU A 68 9.76 -26.95 -2.20
N GLY A 69 8.53 -27.46 -2.24
CA GLY A 69 7.61 -27.18 -3.34
C GLY A 69 6.23 -26.77 -2.86
N ARG A 70 5.54 -25.97 -3.66
CA ARG A 70 4.17 -25.52 -3.40
C ARG A 70 3.28 -25.69 -4.61
N ASP A 71 2.09 -26.20 -4.31
CA ASP A 71 0.99 -26.43 -5.24
C ASP A 71 -0.31 -25.72 -4.78
N GLY A 72 -0.17 -24.70 -3.92
CA GLY A 72 -1.28 -24.05 -3.21
C GLY A 72 -1.57 -24.67 -1.83
N THR A 73 -2.06 -23.86 -0.88
CA THR A 73 -2.48 -24.29 0.47
C THR A 73 -3.99 -24.09 0.56
N GLY A 74 -4.78 -25.17 0.47
CA GLY A 74 -6.21 -25.07 0.23
C GLY A 74 -6.54 -25.15 -1.27
N LEU A 75 -6.73 -24.00 -1.92
CA LEU A 75 -6.94 -23.91 -3.37
C LEU A 75 -5.65 -24.17 -4.15
N LYS A 76 -5.79 -24.80 -5.32
CA LYS A 76 -4.67 -25.20 -6.19
C LYS A 76 -4.16 -24.03 -7.00
N THR A 77 -2.84 -23.78 -6.94
CA THR A 77 -2.22 -22.67 -7.67
C THR A 77 -2.15 -22.93 -9.18
N ARG A 78 -2.20 -21.87 -9.99
CA ARG A 78 -2.08 -21.94 -11.46
C ARG A 78 -0.64 -22.22 -11.90
N VAL A 79 0.34 -21.69 -11.16
CA VAL A 79 1.78 -21.87 -11.39
C VAL A 79 2.36 -22.59 -10.17
N PRO A 80 2.39 -23.94 -10.15
CA PRO A 80 3.07 -24.68 -9.10
C PRO A 80 4.58 -24.52 -9.25
N TRP A 81 5.32 -24.75 -8.16
CA TRP A 81 6.77 -24.57 -8.19
C TRP A 81 7.52 -25.43 -7.18
N ILE A 82 8.80 -25.66 -7.47
CA ILE A 82 9.78 -26.32 -6.58
C ILE A 82 11.00 -25.41 -6.48
N ARG A 83 11.36 -24.93 -5.29
CA ARG A 83 12.46 -23.99 -5.08
C ARG A 83 13.61 -24.59 -4.27
N VAL A 84 14.81 -24.12 -4.59
CA VAL A 84 16.08 -24.36 -3.90
C VAL A 84 16.56 -23.03 -3.31
N TYR A 85 16.82 -23.00 -2.00
CA TYR A 85 17.10 -21.78 -1.26
C TYR A 85 18.02 -22.02 -0.07
N SER A 86 18.57 -20.94 0.50
CA SER A 86 19.25 -20.94 1.80
C SER A 86 18.25 -20.58 2.90
N LYS A 87 18.12 -21.40 3.95
CA LYS A 87 17.20 -21.10 5.06
C LYS A 87 17.65 -19.85 5.83
N SER A 88 18.95 -19.65 5.97
CA SER A 88 19.55 -18.51 6.67
C SER A 88 19.48 -17.20 5.87
N ARG A 89 19.41 -17.25 4.53
CA ARG A 89 19.45 -16.05 3.65
C ARG A 89 18.14 -15.74 2.94
N SER A 90 17.31 -16.75 2.66
CA SER A 90 16.03 -16.62 1.96
C SER A 90 14.95 -17.50 2.62
N PRO A 91 14.64 -17.30 3.91
CA PRO A 91 13.82 -18.22 4.71
C PRO A 91 12.41 -18.46 4.15
N ARG A 92 11.85 -17.50 3.41
CA ARG A 92 10.50 -17.56 2.83
C ARG A 92 10.55 -17.43 1.31
N ALA A 93 9.54 -17.93 0.60
CA ALA A 93 9.44 -17.77 -0.86
C ALA A 93 9.21 -16.30 -1.28
N THR A 94 8.84 -15.45 -0.33
CA THR A 94 8.62 -14.02 -0.52
C THR A 94 9.85 -13.18 -0.19
N ASP A 95 10.94 -13.83 0.26
CA ASP A 95 12.11 -13.14 0.80
C ASP A 95 13.43 -13.68 0.23
N GLY A 96 14.34 -12.75 -0.08
CA GLY A 96 15.66 -13.05 -0.65
C GLY A 96 15.65 -13.58 -2.09
N TRP A 97 16.77 -14.20 -2.46
CA TRP A 97 17.06 -14.81 -3.77
C TRP A 97 16.94 -16.32 -3.70
N TYR A 98 16.49 -16.99 -4.75
CA TYR A 98 16.39 -18.45 -4.80
C TYR A 98 16.39 -18.96 -6.23
N VAL A 99 16.69 -20.25 -6.39
CA VAL A 99 16.51 -20.96 -7.65
C VAL A 99 15.16 -21.68 -7.60
N VAL A 100 14.36 -21.63 -8.65
CA VAL A 100 13.00 -22.19 -8.66
C VAL A 100 12.64 -22.81 -10.01
N TYR A 101 12.09 -24.02 -9.97
CA TYR A 101 11.36 -24.62 -11.09
C TYR A 101 9.93 -24.07 -11.10
N LEU A 102 9.58 -23.31 -12.13
CA LEU A 102 8.25 -22.73 -12.36
C LEU A 102 7.57 -23.48 -13.50
N PHE A 103 6.41 -24.10 -13.23
CA PHE A 103 5.66 -24.83 -14.25
C PHE A 103 4.62 -23.90 -14.88
N ALA A 104 4.70 -23.70 -16.20
CA ALA A 104 3.78 -22.82 -16.93
C ALA A 104 2.32 -23.31 -16.79
N PHE A 105 1.38 -22.37 -16.73
CA PHE A 105 -0.04 -22.66 -16.49
C PHE A 105 -0.64 -23.56 -17.58
N ASP A 106 -0.27 -23.33 -18.83
CA ASP A 106 -0.72 -24.10 -19.99
C ASP A 106 -0.04 -25.49 -20.11
N GLY A 107 0.94 -25.79 -19.25
CA GLY A 107 1.73 -27.02 -19.30
C GLY A 107 2.70 -27.09 -20.48
N SER A 108 3.01 -25.97 -21.13
CA SER A 108 3.92 -25.94 -22.28
C SER A 108 5.38 -26.21 -21.90
N ALA A 109 5.81 -25.71 -20.74
CA ALA A 109 7.19 -25.80 -20.29
C ALA A 109 7.36 -25.69 -18.77
N VAL A 110 8.51 -26.12 -18.28
CA VAL A 110 9.03 -25.80 -16.94
C VAL A 110 10.28 -24.93 -17.09
N TYR A 111 10.39 -23.89 -16.26
CA TYR A 111 11.53 -22.99 -16.23
C TYR A 111 12.34 -23.18 -14.96
N LEU A 112 13.64 -23.42 -15.10
CA LEU A 112 14.58 -23.27 -13.98
C LEU A 112 15.02 -21.81 -13.93
N SER A 113 14.49 -21.05 -12.98
CA SER A 113 14.67 -19.60 -12.85
C SER A 113 15.50 -19.26 -11.61
N LEU A 114 16.50 -18.40 -11.77
CA LEU A 114 17.10 -17.65 -10.67
C LEU A 114 16.21 -16.45 -10.44
N ASN A 115 15.52 -16.44 -9.30
CA ASN A 115 14.41 -15.55 -9.04
C ASN A 115 14.54 -14.92 -7.65
N GLN A 116 13.61 -14.03 -7.32
CA GLN A 116 13.55 -13.30 -6.06
C GLN A 116 12.15 -13.34 -5.47
N GLY A 117 12.03 -13.02 -4.19
CA GLY A 117 10.74 -12.79 -3.56
C GLY A 117 9.92 -11.73 -4.31
N THR A 118 8.86 -12.14 -5.00
CA THR A 118 8.02 -11.28 -5.86
C THR A 118 6.89 -10.59 -5.11
N THR A 119 6.72 -10.93 -3.84
CA THR A 119 5.72 -10.40 -2.91
C THR A 119 6.41 -9.75 -1.73
N VAL A 120 5.77 -8.78 -1.09
CA VAL A 120 6.34 -8.11 0.07
C VAL A 120 6.41 -9.11 1.24
N PRO A 121 7.55 -9.28 1.94
CA PRO A 121 7.68 -10.27 2.99
C PRO A 121 6.65 -10.03 4.10
N GLY A 122 5.74 -10.99 4.32
CA GLY A 122 4.65 -10.86 5.29
C GLY A 122 3.32 -10.36 4.71
N GLN A 123 3.28 -9.99 3.42
CA GLN A 123 2.06 -9.60 2.70
C GLN A 123 1.87 -10.50 1.46
N PHE A 124 0.63 -10.80 1.06
CA PHE A 124 0.33 -11.52 -0.20
C PHE A 124 0.23 -10.59 -1.42
N THR A 125 0.65 -9.34 -1.28
CA THR A 125 0.70 -8.33 -2.34
C THR A 125 1.98 -8.45 -3.14
N MET A 126 1.88 -8.35 -4.47
CA MET A 126 3.06 -8.27 -5.33
C MET A 126 3.87 -7.03 -4.98
N ARG A 127 5.20 -7.16 -4.98
CA ARG A 127 6.07 -5.99 -4.93
C ARG A 127 5.76 -5.08 -6.11
N PRO A 128 5.88 -3.75 -5.93
CA PRO A 128 5.76 -2.83 -7.04
C PRO A 128 6.71 -3.23 -8.20
N PRO A 129 6.26 -3.20 -9.47
CA PRO A 129 7.05 -3.67 -10.61
C PRO A 129 8.45 -3.04 -10.70
N GLU A 130 8.58 -1.79 -10.29
CA GLU A 130 9.83 -1.04 -10.21
C GLU A 130 10.83 -1.64 -9.21
N GLN A 131 10.38 -2.08 -8.04
CA GLN A 131 11.26 -2.74 -7.06
C GLN A 131 11.76 -4.09 -7.56
N LEU A 132 10.91 -4.82 -8.29
CA LEU A 132 11.30 -6.08 -8.93
C LEU A 132 12.35 -5.82 -10.01
N TYR A 133 12.12 -4.81 -10.85
CA TYR A 133 13.05 -4.41 -11.90
C TYR A 133 14.42 -4.02 -11.33
N ASP A 134 14.47 -3.15 -10.32
CA ASP A 134 15.72 -2.67 -9.71
C ASP A 134 16.55 -3.83 -9.14
N ARG A 135 15.88 -4.75 -8.45
CA ARG A 135 16.52 -5.94 -7.90
C ARG A 135 17.02 -6.87 -9.02
N VAL A 136 16.23 -7.13 -10.06
CA VAL A 136 16.68 -7.92 -11.23
C VAL A 136 17.89 -7.27 -11.89
N HIS A 137 17.85 -5.95 -12.08
CA HIS A 137 18.94 -5.19 -12.67
C HIS A 137 20.22 -5.34 -11.84
N TRP A 138 20.15 -5.11 -10.52
CA TRP A 138 21.27 -5.30 -9.61
C TRP A 138 21.85 -6.73 -9.69
N ALA A 139 20.98 -7.74 -9.69
CA ALA A 139 21.40 -9.14 -9.76
C ALA A 139 22.13 -9.42 -11.08
N ARG A 140 21.61 -8.95 -12.22
CA ARG A 140 22.28 -9.11 -13.52
C ARG A 140 23.62 -8.38 -13.58
N THR A 141 23.71 -7.15 -13.07
CA THR A 141 24.97 -6.40 -13.01
C THR A 141 26.00 -7.10 -12.13
N THR A 142 25.56 -7.68 -11.01
CA THR A 142 26.41 -8.45 -10.11
C THR A 142 26.92 -9.72 -10.79
N LEU A 143 26.02 -10.47 -11.43
CA LEU A 143 26.36 -11.72 -12.12
C LEU A 143 27.21 -11.50 -13.36
N ALA A 144 27.09 -10.37 -14.06
CA ALA A 144 27.94 -10.05 -15.21
C ALA A 144 29.45 -10.05 -14.87
N ARG A 145 29.80 -9.90 -13.59
CA ARG A 145 31.18 -9.96 -13.08
C ARG A 145 31.57 -11.33 -12.52
N SER A 146 30.64 -12.29 -12.55
CA SER A 146 30.87 -13.64 -12.02
C SER A 146 31.70 -14.49 -12.96
N PRO A 147 32.47 -15.46 -12.44
CA PRO A 147 33.24 -16.41 -13.26
C PRO A 147 32.37 -17.50 -13.90
N TYR A 148 31.06 -17.52 -13.62
CA TYR A 148 30.16 -18.57 -14.09
C TYR A 148 29.53 -18.18 -15.42
N ASP A 149 29.48 -19.16 -16.33
CA ASP A 149 28.90 -18.99 -17.66
C ASP A 149 27.43 -18.55 -17.56
N GLN A 150 27.00 -17.61 -18.41
CA GLN A 150 25.63 -17.13 -18.56
C GLN A 150 25.07 -17.35 -19.98
N SER A 151 25.84 -17.98 -20.87
CA SER A 151 25.41 -18.33 -22.22
C SER A 151 24.15 -19.21 -22.21
N GLY A 152 23.21 -18.90 -23.11
CA GLY A 152 21.95 -19.63 -23.24
C GLY A 152 20.91 -19.40 -22.14
N LEU A 153 21.17 -18.51 -21.16
CA LEU A 153 20.19 -18.15 -20.14
C LEU A 153 19.19 -17.11 -20.66
N LEU A 154 17.91 -17.35 -20.43
CA LEU A 154 16.81 -16.49 -20.85
C LEU A 154 16.59 -15.34 -19.85
N PRO A 155 16.60 -14.07 -20.30
CA PRO A 155 16.30 -12.93 -19.44
C PRO A 155 14.80 -12.75 -19.18
N LYS A 156 13.94 -13.42 -19.95
CA LYS A 156 12.48 -13.37 -19.81
C LYS A 156 11.92 -14.79 -19.83
N ILE A 157 10.86 -14.99 -19.07
CA ILE A 157 10.07 -16.22 -19.07
C ILE A 157 8.61 -15.86 -19.34
N ASP A 158 7.83 -16.84 -19.80
CA ASP A 158 6.40 -16.73 -20.03
C ASP A 158 5.72 -17.93 -19.38
N LEU A 159 4.93 -17.68 -18.35
CA LEU A 159 4.25 -18.70 -17.56
C LEU A 159 2.80 -18.92 -18.01
N ALA A 160 2.36 -18.25 -19.08
CA ALA A 160 1.00 -18.33 -19.62
C ALA A 160 -0.10 -18.07 -18.56
N ASP A 161 0.20 -17.24 -17.56
CA ASP A 161 -0.71 -16.93 -16.44
C ASP A 161 -0.88 -15.42 -16.27
N GLU A 162 -2.13 -14.97 -16.27
CA GLU A 162 -2.47 -13.55 -16.08
C GLU A 162 -2.48 -13.12 -14.59
N GLY A 163 -2.34 -14.08 -13.67
CA GLY A 163 -2.33 -13.88 -12.22
C GLY A 163 -0.92 -13.72 -11.63
N LEU A 164 -0.62 -14.53 -10.60
CA LEU A 164 0.66 -14.48 -9.88
C LEU A 164 1.87 -14.85 -10.76
N GLY A 165 1.65 -15.50 -11.91
CA GLY A 165 2.67 -15.76 -12.93
C GLY A 165 3.44 -14.50 -13.34
N ARG A 166 2.73 -13.37 -13.56
CA ARG A 166 3.37 -12.09 -13.92
C ARG A 166 4.38 -11.60 -12.88
N GLY A 167 4.15 -11.91 -11.61
CA GLY A 167 5.11 -11.62 -10.54
C GLY A 167 6.42 -12.37 -10.75
N TYR A 168 6.35 -13.68 -10.96
CA TYR A 168 7.52 -14.54 -11.21
C TYR A 168 8.26 -14.18 -12.50
N GLU A 169 7.52 -13.78 -13.55
CA GLU A 169 8.09 -13.29 -14.81
C GLU A 169 8.91 -12.01 -14.59
N ARG A 170 8.38 -11.06 -13.81
CA ARG A 170 9.08 -9.81 -13.45
C ARG A 170 10.23 -10.03 -12.48
N GLY A 171 10.13 -11.04 -11.61
CA GLY A 171 11.19 -11.41 -10.66
C GLY A 171 12.36 -12.17 -11.28
N ASN A 172 12.22 -12.67 -12.51
CA ASN A 172 13.22 -13.50 -13.17
C ASN A 172 14.53 -12.74 -13.46
N VAL A 173 15.63 -13.21 -12.87
CA VAL A 173 16.98 -12.75 -13.21
C VAL A 173 17.43 -13.42 -14.51
N PHE A 174 17.48 -14.74 -14.50
CA PHE A 174 17.83 -15.60 -15.63
C PHE A 174 17.10 -16.94 -15.50
N ALA A 175 16.80 -17.59 -16.62
CA ALA A 175 16.16 -18.90 -16.62
C ALA A 175 16.64 -19.82 -17.74
N ILE A 176 16.40 -21.12 -17.55
CA ILE A 176 16.49 -22.15 -18.60
C ILE A 176 15.09 -22.71 -18.80
N ARG A 177 14.65 -22.81 -20.07
CA ARG A 177 13.34 -23.36 -20.44
C ARG A 177 13.48 -24.81 -20.87
N TYR A 178 12.59 -25.66 -20.36
CA TYR A 178 12.45 -27.06 -20.79
C TYR A 178 11.04 -27.27 -21.33
N ASP A 179 10.93 -27.53 -22.63
CA ASP A 179 9.63 -27.77 -23.29
C ASP A 179 9.09 -29.16 -22.96
N ARG A 180 7.77 -29.29 -22.88
CA ARG A 180 7.10 -30.58 -22.72
C ARG A 180 7.52 -31.54 -23.85
N GLY A 181 7.91 -32.77 -23.50
CA GLY A 181 8.43 -33.76 -24.45
C GLY A 181 9.92 -33.65 -24.80
N SER A 182 10.60 -32.54 -24.46
CA SER A 182 12.07 -32.42 -24.60
C SER A 182 12.84 -33.00 -23.40
N LEU A 183 12.16 -33.18 -22.27
CA LEU A 183 12.71 -33.68 -21.00
C LEU A 183 13.26 -35.11 -21.08
N SER A 184 12.85 -35.91 -22.07
CA SER A 184 13.32 -37.28 -22.31
C SER A 184 14.61 -37.37 -23.15
N SER A 185 15.06 -36.28 -23.77
CA SER A 185 16.20 -36.26 -24.70
C SER A 185 17.36 -35.43 -24.14
N GLY A 186 18.29 -36.05 -23.42
CA GLY A 186 19.62 -35.48 -23.14
C GLY A 186 19.67 -34.19 -22.32
N VAL A 187 18.59 -33.82 -21.62
CA VAL A 187 18.53 -32.62 -20.77
C VAL A 187 19.45 -32.81 -19.56
N ARG A 188 20.36 -31.84 -19.34
CA ARG A 188 21.32 -31.88 -18.24
C ARG A 188 20.77 -31.17 -17.00
N LEU A 189 19.63 -31.64 -16.49
CA LEU A 189 18.92 -31.01 -15.35
C LEU A 189 19.85 -30.76 -14.15
N GLY A 190 20.73 -31.72 -13.82
CA GLY A 190 21.70 -31.56 -12.74
C GLY A 190 22.81 -30.55 -13.03
N THR A 191 23.36 -30.51 -14.26
CA THR A 191 24.37 -29.50 -14.63
C THR A 191 23.78 -28.09 -14.59
N ASP A 192 22.56 -27.93 -15.09
CA ASP A 192 21.85 -26.66 -15.10
C ASP A 192 21.51 -26.21 -13.67
N LEU A 193 21.03 -27.13 -12.82
CA LEU A 193 20.77 -26.86 -11.41
C LEU A 193 22.04 -26.43 -10.68
N LYS A 194 23.15 -27.14 -10.89
CA LYS A 194 24.46 -26.77 -10.31
C LYS A 194 24.86 -25.35 -10.71
N ARG A 195 24.78 -25.04 -12.00
CA ARG A 195 25.10 -23.72 -12.55
C ARG A 195 24.25 -22.62 -11.92
N MET A 196 22.94 -22.85 -11.77
CA MET A 196 22.03 -21.86 -11.19
C MET A 196 22.27 -21.66 -9.68
N VAL A 197 22.64 -22.72 -8.95
CA VAL A 197 23.03 -22.64 -7.53
C VAL A 197 24.37 -21.90 -7.36
N GLU A 198 25.32 -22.07 -8.28
CA GLU A 198 26.58 -21.34 -8.31
C GLU A 198 26.36 -19.83 -8.57
N LEU A 199 25.46 -19.46 -9.48
CA LEU A 199 25.03 -18.06 -9.66
C LEU A 199 24.33 -17.51 -8.40
N LEU A 200 23.46 -18.31 -7.77
CA LEU A 200 22.82 -17.93 -6.50
C LEU A 200 23.86 -17.69 -5.39
N LYS A 201 24.92 -18.49 -5.33
CA LYS A 201 26.04 -18.30 -4.41
C LYS A 201 26.67 -16.92 -4.59
N VAL A 202 26.92 -16.48 -5.84
CA VAL A 202 27.47 -15.14 -6.12
C VAL A 202 26.54 -14.04 -5.63
N LEU A 203 25.23 -14.17 -5.87
CA LEU A 203 24.27 -13.19 -5.36
C LEU A 203 24.27 -13.13 -3.84
N TYR A 204 24.37 -14.29 -3.18
CA TYR A 204 24.48 -14.37 -1.73
C TYR A 204 25.78 -13.80 -1.19
N GLU A 205 26.90 -14.04 -1.86
CA GLU A 205 28.21 -13.47 -1.48
C GLU A 205 28.24 -11.96 -1.69
N ALA A 206 27.70 -11.46 -2.81
CA ALA A 206 27.56 -10.03 -3.07
C ALA A 206 26.58 -9.36 -2.09
N SER A 207 25.46 -10.02 -1.75
CA SER A 207 24.55 -9.53 -0.72
C SER A 207 25.14 -9.63 0.69
N GLY A 208 26.08 -10.56 0.90
CA GLY A 208 26.83 -10.75 2.16
C GLY A 208 28.01 -9.80 2.30
N GLN A 209 28.64 -9.38 1.20
CA GLN A 209 29.64 -8.30 1.16
C GLN A 209 28.98 -6.92 1.28
N ALA A 210 27.67 -6.82 1.06
CA ALA A 210 26.84 -5.68 1.45
C ALA A 210 26.29 -5.78 2.89
N MET A 211 26.65 -6.83 3.66
CA MET A 211 26.26 -7.01 5.06
C MET A 211 27.38 -7.62 5.91
N GLN A 212 28.55 -6.97 5.94
CA GLN A 212 29.43 -6.81 7.11
C GLN A 212 30.20 -5.49 6.93
N PRO A 213 30.52 -4.76 8.02
CA PRO A 213 31.08 -3.40 7.91
C PRO A 213 32.47 -3.46 7.29
N VAL A 214 32.57 -2.98 6.04
CA VAL A 214 33.85 -2.59 5.46
C VAL A 214 34.42 -1.49 6.36
N GLN A 215 35.67 -1.66 6.83
CA GLN A 215 36.44 -0.52 7.32
C GLN A 215 36.57 0.47 6.16
N VAL A 216 35.73 1.50 6.19
CA VAL A 216 35.77 2.60 5.23
C VAL A 216 37.05 3.39 5.50
N ALA A 217 37.91 3.47 4.50
CA ALA A 217 39.01 4.41 4.50
C ALA A 217 38.44 5.83 4.60
N ALA A 218 38.52 6.41 5.80
CA ALA A 218 38.55 7.83 6.20
C ALA A 218 37.69 8.91 5.47
N ALA A 219 36.78 8.61 4.54
CA ALA A 219 36.11 9.64 3.73
C ALA A 219 34.57 9.68 3.79
N ASP A 220 33.88 8.61 4.19
CA ASP A 220 32.40 8.60 4.18
C ASP A 220 31.82 8.32 5.57
N GLN A 221 31.55 9.40 6.32
CA GLN A 221 30.54 9.39 7.37
C GLN A 221 29.14 9.43 6.74
N PRO A 222 28.09 8.82 7.33
CA PRO A 222 26.73 9.05 6.88
C PRO A 222 26.43 10.54 6.98
N LEU A 223 25.98 11.13 5.88
CA LEU A 223 25.69 12.56 5.81
C LEU A 223 24.49 12.88 6.67
N THR A 224 24.75 13.45 7.84
CA THR A 224 23.74 13.98 8.74
C THR A 224 23.00 15.12 8.07
N ARG A 225 21.68 15.00 7.95
CA ARG A 225 20.83 16.06 7.40
C ARG A 225 20.86 17.29 8.33
N PRO A 226 21.27 18.47 7.86
CA PRO A 226 21.23 19.70 8.65
C PRO A 226 19.77 20.15 8.92
N PRO A 227 19.51 20.92 9.99
CA PRO A 227 18.19 21.48 10.24
C PRO A 227 17.82 22.51 9.17
N LEU A 228 16.52 22.70 8.91
CA LEU A 228 16.03 23.67 7.92
C LEU A 228 16.37 25.13 8.26
N SER A 229 16.64 25.41 9.54
CA SER A 229 17.12 26.71 10.00
C SER A 229 18.51 27.08 9.48
N ASP A 230 19.33 26.10 9.07
CA ASP A 230 20.61 26.29 8.39
C ASP A 230 20.49 25.94 6.90
N ALA A 231 19.77 26.80 6.17
CA ALA A 231 19.50 26.61 4.75
C ALA A 231 20.77 26.42 3.89
N PRO A 232 21.90 27.16 4.10
CA PRO A 232 23.14 26.90 3.37
C PRO A 232 23.69 25.50 3.59
N ALA A 233 23.77 25.02 4.84
CA ALA A 233 24.25 23.67 5.14
C ALA A 233 23.30 22.61 4.58
N PHE A 234 21.99 22.81 4.72
CA PHE A 234 20.97 21.92 4.19
C PHE A 234 21.08 21.77 2.67
N ILE A 235 21.26 22.86 1.93
CA ILE A 235 21.41 22.84 0.47
C ILE A 235 22.71 22.13 0.05
N ALA A 236 23.81 22.37 0.76
CA ALA A 236 25.05 21.62 0.53
C ALA A 236 24.86 20.12 0.74
N TRP A 237 24.12 19.73 1.78
CA TRP A 237 23.75 18.33 2.03
C TRP A 237 22.90 17.75 0.90
N VAL A 238 21.86 18.47 0.43
CA VAL A 238 21.03 18.02 -0.72
C VAL A 238 21.89 17.78 -1.96
N ARG A 239 22.82 18.68 -2.29
CA ARG A 239 23.75 18.51 -3.42
C ARG A 239 24.60 17.24 -3.29
N GLN A 240 25.03 16.93 -2.08
CA GLN A 240 25.82 15.73 -1.81
C GLN A 240 24.98 14.45 -1.87
N VAL A 241 23.73 14.48 -1.40
CA VAL A 241 22.79 13.35 -1.46
C VAL A 241 22.44 12.98 -2.90
N TYR A 242 22.15 13.98 -3.73
CA TYR A 242 21.73 13.75 -5.11
C TYR A 242 22.92 13.50 -6.05
N GLY A 243 24.08 14.08 -5.74
CA GLY A 243 25.33 13.87 -6.47
C GLY A 243 25.67 15.00 -7.45
N PRO A 244 26.93 15.03 -7.94
CA PRO A 244 27.45 16.15 -8.73
C PRO A 244 26.84 16.26 -10.13
N THR A 245 26.25 15.20 -10.66
CA THR A 245 25.68 15.17 -12.01
C THR A 245 24.21 15.56 -12.08
N LEU A 246 23.55 15.80 -10.93
CA LEU A 246 22.12 16.15 -10.81
C LEU A 246 21.67 17.22 -11.82
N VAL A 247 22.41 18.32 -11.91
CA VAL A 247 22.07 19.43 -12.80
C VAL A 247 22.27 19.02 -14.25
N SER A 248 23.43 18.44 -14.59
CA SER A 248 23.76 18.05 -15.96
C SER A 248 22.84 16.98 -16.53
N SER A 249 22.44 15.98 -15.72
CA SER A 249 21.56 14.89 -16.14
C SER A 249 20.14 15.39 -16.38
N ARG A 250 19.61 16.25 -15.50
CA ARG A 250 18.31 16.90 -15.68
C ARG A 250 18.30 17.87 -16.86
N GLN A 251 19.36 18.66 -17.05
CA GLN A 251 19.46 19.55 -18.22
C GLN A 251 19.45 18.78 -19.55
N ALA A 252 20.16 17.65 -19.63
CA ALA A 252 20.17 16.82 -20.83
C ALA A 252 18.77 16.24 -21.14
N ALA A 253 18.06 15.76 -20.12
CA ALA A 253 16.70 15.24 -20.28
C ALA A 253 15.69 16.35 -20.64
N GLU A 254 15.79 17.53 -20.02
CA GLU A 254 14.98 18.70 -20.32
C GLU A 254 15.22 19.18 -21.76
N GLN A 255 16.46 19.13 -22.24
CA GLN A 255 16.80 19.47 -23.63
C GLN A 255 16.13 18.50 -24.61
N GLN A 256 16.23 17.19 -24.37
CA GLN A 256 15.53 16.18 -25.20
C GLN A 256 14.01 16.35 -25.17
N ALA A 257 13.45 16.70 -24.00
CA ALA A 257 12.01 16.97 -23.88
C ALA A 257 11.60 18.20 -24.71
N ARG A 258 12.40 19.28 -24.70
CA ARG A 258 12.16 20.46 -25.54
C ARG A 258 12.25 20.13 -27.03
N GLU A 259 13.21 19.32 -27.44
CA GLU A 259 13.35 18.86 -28.84
C GLU A 259 12.09 18.10 -29.29
N LEU A 260 11.64 17.14 -28.47
CA LEU A 260 10.44 16.36 -28.74
C LEU A 260 9.18 17.25 -28.80
N LEU A 261 9.04 18.20 -27.87
CA LEU A 261 7.93 19.16 -27.86
C LEU A 261 7.97 20.10 -29.08
N ASN A 262 9.13 20.63 -29.45
CA ASN A 262 9.27 21.51 -30.60
C ASN A 262 8.88 20.82 -31.92
N GLU A 263 9.29 19.57 -32.07
CA GLU A 263 9.04 18.79 -33.28
C GLU A 263 7.61 18.24 -33.35
N PHE A 264 7.08 17.72 -32.24
CA PHE A 264 5.86 16.90 -32.24
C PHE A 264 4.68 17.47 -31.45
N SER A 265 4.81 18.60 -30.76
CA SER A 265 3.64 19.24 -30.09
C SER A 265 2.49 19.44 -31.07
N GLY A 266 1.28 19.00 -30.66
CA GLY A 266 0.06 18.99 -31.46
C GLY A 266 -0.16 17.74 -32.32
N LYS A 267 0.83 16.83 -32.39
CA LYS A 267 0.81 15.66 -33.28
C LYS A 267 1.64 14.47 -32.75
N MET A 268 1.87 14.39 -31.45
CA MET A 268 2.64 13.29 -30.84
C MET A 268 1.89 11.97 -30.99
N SER A 269 2.64 10.90 -31.23
CA SER A 269 2.15 9.53 -31.03
C SER A 269 2.07 9.20 -29.53
N ALA A 270 1.31 8.16 -29.16
CA ALA A 270 1.26 7.69 -27.78
C ALA A 270 2.65 7.27 -27.26
N GLU A 271 3.49 6.66 -28.11
CA GLU A 271 4.86 6.29 -27.78
C GLU A 271 5.73 7.51 -27.48
N GLN A 272 5.63 8.56 -28.30
CA GLN A 272 6.34 9.82 -28.09
C GLN A 272 5.88 10.53 -26.83
N ALA A 273 4.57 10.52 -26.55
CA ALA A 273 4.00 11.07 -25.33
C ALA A 273 4.51 10.32 -24.09
N LEU A 274 4.55 8.99 -24.12
CA LEU A 274 5.12 8.19 -23.03
C LEU A 274 6.63 8.43 -22.85
N ALA A 275 7.39 8.57 -23.94
CA ALA A 275 8.80 8.94 -23.91
C ALA A 275 9.01 10.33 -23.28
N LEU A 276 8.14 11.30 -23.58
CA LEU A 276 8.14 12.61 -22.94
C LEU A 276 7.98 12.50 -21.42
N GLY A 277 7.05 11.68 -20.94
CA GLY A 277 6.86 11.42 -19.52
C GLY A 277 8.08 10.79 -18.84
N ALA A 278 8.76 9.87 -19.53
CA ALA A 278 10.01 9.27 -19.05
C ALA A 278 11.15 10.30 -18.94
N LEU A 279 11.25 11.21 -19.91
CA LEU A 279 12.21 12.32 -19.87
C LEU A 279 11.94 13.25 -18.69
N PHE A 280 10.68 13.62 -18.43
CA PHE A 280 10.29 14.44 -17.28
C PHE A 280 10.72 13.82 -15.94
N ASN A 281 10.67 12.49 -15.84
CA ASN A 281 11.03 11.77 -14.63
C ASN A 281 12.53 11.49 -14.47
N THR A 282 13.39 11.97 -15.37
CA THR A 282 14.84 11.79 -15.23
C THR A 282 15.37 12.58 -14.04
N GLY A 283 15.97 11.88 -13.09
CA GLY A 283 16.60 12.42 -11.89
C GLY A 283 17.84 11.62 -11.51
N GLU A 284 18.46 11.97 -10.38
CA GLU A 284 19.69 11.32 -9.93
C GLU A 284 19.70 11.22 -8.41
N TRP A 285 20.28 10.15 -7.86
CA TRP A 285 20.48 10.00 -6.43
C TRP A 285 21.80 9.29 -6.16
N GLY A 286 22.70 9.92 -5.41
CA GLY A 286 24.03 9.39 -5.12
C GLY A 286 24.87 9.10 -6.37
N GLY A 287 24.74 9.89 -7.44
CA GLY A 287 25.49 9.66 -8.69
C GLY A 287 24.85 8.65 -9.65
N VAL A 288 23.66 8.12 -9.34
CA VAL A 288 22.97 7.12 -10.17
C VAL A 288 21.73 7.74 -10.81
N LEU A 289 21.64 7.65 -12.14
CA LEU A 289 20.48 8.09 -12.91
C LEU A 289 19.23 7.27 -12.53
N ARG A 290 18.11 7.94 -12.29
CA ARG A 290 16.81 7.36 -11.94
C ARG A 290 15.72 7.96 -12.83
N HIS A 291 14.63 7.24 -13.05
CA HIS A 291 13.46 7.71 -13.81
C HIS A 291 12.22 7.86 -12.92
N ASN A 292 12.38 8.56 -11.80
CA ASN A 292 11.31 8.77 -10.81
C ASN A 292 11.30 10.18 -10.17
N ARG A 293 11.92 11.19 -10.81
CA ARG A 293 12.04 12.58 -10.31
C ARG A 293 10.72 13.14 -9.76
N PHE A 294 9.59 12.83 -10.39
CA PHE A 294 8.26 13.35 -10.04
C PHE A 294 7.21 12.25 -9.80
N SER A 295 7.63 11.00 -9.58
CA SER A 295 6.71 9.88 -9.35
C SER A 295 5.73 10.19 -8.19
N PRO A 296 4.41 9.91 -8.34
CA PRO A 296 3.77 9.15 -9.42
C PRO A 296 3.41 9.95 -10.68
N ALA A 297 3.72 11.25 -10.76
CA ALA A 297 3.45 12.03 -11.97
C ALA A 297 4.29 11.52 -13.16
N PHE A 298 3.70 11.55 -14.35
CA PHE A 298 4.32 11.15 -15.63
C PHE A 298 4.85 9.70 -15.70
N VAL A 299 4.38 8.81 -14.84
CA VAL A 299 4.61 7.35 -14.95
C VAL A 299 3.31 6.55 -14.86
N GLY A 300 3.36 5.31 -15.36
CA GLY A 300 2.31 4.30 -15.16
C GLY A 300 0.90 4.81 -15.46
N ALA A 301 -0.06 4.53 -14.57
CA ALA A 301 -1.46 4.90 -14.74
C ALA A 301 -1.72 6.41 -14.74
N ALA A 302 -0.82 7.24 -14.19
CA ALA A 302 -0.96 8.70 -14.23
C ALA A 302 -0.63 9.23 -15.64
N MET A 303 0.46 8.74 -16.24
CA MET A 303 0.80 9.06 -17.62
C MET A 303 -0.20 8.47 -18.61
N GLN A 304 -0.69 7.25 -18.35
CA GLN A 304 -1.67 6.61 -19.22
C GLN A 304 -2.97 7.44 -19.32
N ARG A 305 -3.52 7.87 -18.18
CA ARG A 305 -4.71 8.75 -18.13
C ARG A 305 -4.53 10.06 -18.91
N LEU A 306 -3.31 10.59 -18.93
CA LEU A 306 -2.96 11.81 -19.65
C LEU A 306 -2.93 11.59 -21.17
N VAL A 307 -2.45 10.43 -21.61
CA VAL A 307 -2.22 10.07 -23.03
C VAL A 307 -3.42 9.35 -23.67
N ASP A 308 -4.28 8.68 -22.88
CA ASP A 308 -5.42 7.90 -23.35
C ASP A 308 -6.33 8.67 -24.33
N PRO A 309 -6.73 9.94 -24.04
CA PRO A 309 -7.35 10.78 -25.06
C PRO A 309 -6.26 11.51 -25.87
N LEU A 310 -5.55 10.78 -26.75
CA LEU A 310 -4.34 11.30 -27.45
C LEU A 310 -4.59 12.60 -28.23
N ASP A 311 -5.76 12.77 -28.85
CA ASP A 311 -6.13 14.00 -29.54
C ASP A 311 -6.23 15.18 -28.58
N LYS A 312 -6.85 14.96 -27.41
CA LYS A 312 -6.96 15.94 -26.34
C LYS A 312 -5.58 16.24 -25.74
N PHE A 313 -4.75 15.23 -25.52
CA PHE A 313 -3.37 15.41 -25.10
C PHE A 313 -2.59 16.32 -26.04
N ASN A 314 -2.68 16.06 -27.35
CA ASN A 314 -2.00 16.84 -28.38
C ASN A 314 -2.49 18.29 -28.43
N ASP A 315 -3.81 18.51 -28.39
CA ASP A 315 -4.41 19.85 -28.36
C ASP A 315 -3.94 20.65 -27.14
N TRP A 316 -4.05 20.08 -25.93
CA TRP A 316 -3.63 20.75 -24.70
C TRP A 316 -2.12 20.99 -24.63
N THR A 317 -1.32 20.03 -25.09
CA THR A 317 0.14 20.18 -25.15
C THR A 317 0.53 21.31 -26.11
N ASP A 318 -0.14 21.43 -27.26
CA ASP A 318 0.08 22.53 -28.20
C ASP A 318 -0.32 23.89 -27.64
N ARG A 319 -1.48 23.95 -26.98
CA ARG A 319 -1.96 25.15 -26.29
C ARG A 319 -0.98 25.63 -25.22
N LEU A 320 -0.44 24.73 -24.42
CA LEU A 320 0.50 25.07 -23.35
C LEU A 320 1.91 25.38 -23.88
N TRP A 321 2.37 24.67 -24.92
CA TRP A 321 3.74 24.77 -25.44
C TRP A 321 3.93 25.90 -26.47
N ARG A 322 3.07 25.98 -27.49
CA ARG A 322 3.27 26.88 -28.65
C ARG A 322 2.60 28.24 -28.52
N ARG A 323 1.52 28.37 -27.74
CA ARG A 323 0.75 29.63 -27.67
C ARG A 323 1.54 30.74 -26.96
N PRO A 324 1.25 32.01 -27.26
CA PRO A 324 1.79 33.13 -26.49
C PRO A 324 1.60 32.92 -24.99
N GLU A 325 2.55 33.41 -24.21
CA GLU A 325 2.63 33.10 -22.77
C GLU A 325 1.35 33.49 -22.00
N GLY A 326 0.75 34.63 -22.32
CA GLY A 326 -0.50 35.07 -21.69
C GLY A 326 -1.67 34.11 -21.94
N GLU A 327 -1.74 33.52 -23.13
CA GLU A 327 -2.76 32.49 -23.46
C GLU A 327 -2.44 31.17 -22.76
N ALA A 328 -1.16 30.76 -22.74
CA ALA A 328 -0.75 29.55 -22.02
C ALA A 328 -1.11 29.61 -20.54
N LEU A 329 -0.95 30.77 -19.89
CA LEU A 329 -1.36 30.98 -18.51
C LEU A 329 -2.88 30.92 -18.30
N GLN A 330 -3.68 31.26 -19.30
CA GLN A 330 -5.14 31.07 -19.25
C GLN A 330 -5.49 29.58 -19.29
N TYR A 331 -4.82 28.78 -20.13
CA TYR A 331 -5.00 27.33 -20.15
C TYR A 331 -4.51 26.65 -18.86
N VAL A 332 -3.43 27.16 -18.26
CA VAL A 332 -3.01 26.75 -16.91
C VAL A 332 -4.11 27.05 -15.89
N ASP A 333 -4.72 28.25 -15.94
CA ASP A 333 -5.82 28.61 -15.05
C ASP A 333 -7.03 27.68 -15.22
N GLU A 334 -7.40 27.36 -16.46
CA GLU A 334 -8.50 26.46 -16.81
C GLU A 334 -8.29 25.05 -16.22
N ILE A 335 -7.11 24.44 -16.44
CA ILE A 335 -6.78 23.12 -15.87
C ILE A 335 -6.78 23.13 -14.33
N LEU A 336 -6.32 24.23 -13.71
CA LEU A 336 -6.21 24.34 -12.26
C LEU A 336 -7.52 24.68 -11.55
N ARG A 337 -8.51 25.25 -12.27
CA ARG A 337 -9.86 25.51 -11.77
C ARG A 337 -10.79 24.34 -12.02
N GLU A 338 -10.69 23.75 -13.21
CA GLU A 338 -11.55 22.68 -13.67
C GLU A 338 -10.71 21.43 -13.91
N THR A 339 -10.57 20.59 -12.87
CA THR A 339 -9.75 19.37 -12.93
C THR A 339 -10.21 18.36 -13.99
N GLN A 340 -11.44 18.49 -14.50
CA GLN A 340 -11.99 17.69 -15.60
C GLN A 340 -11.60 18.23 -17.00
N ALA A 341 -11.12 19.47 -17.11
CA ALA A 341 -10.74 20.08 -18.39
C ALA A 341 -9.65 19.28 -19.10
N PHE A 342 -8.66 18.76 -18.36
CA PHE A 342 -7.63 17.85 -18.87
C PHE A 342 -7.31 16.73 -17.86
N PRO A 343 -8.03 15.58 -17.95
CA PRO A 343 -7.87 14.48 -17.00
C PRO A 343 -6.44 13.94 -16.97
N GLY A 344 -5.92 13.67 -15.76
CA GLY A 344 -4.56 13.17 -15.56
C GLY A 344 -3.46 14.25 -15.54
N ALA A 345 -3.76 15.49 -15.98
CA ALA A 345 -2.79 16.58 -16.01
C ALA A 345 -2.45 17.12 -14.61
N GLY A 346 -3.47 17.26 -13.76
CA GLY A 346 -3.34 17.82 -12.40
C GLY A 346 -2.61 19.16 -12.39
N ARG A 347 -1.87 19.44 -11.30
CA ARG A 347 -0.95 20.60 -11.24
C ARG A 347 0.36 20.33 -11.98
N SER A 348 0.77 19.08 -12.09
CA SER A 348 2.10 18.68 -12.55
C SER A 348 2.33 18.92 -14.03
N TYR A 349 1.41 18.52 -14.92
CA TYR A 349 1.62 18.61 -16.36
C TYR A 349 1.65 20.05 -16.90
N PRO A 350 0.64 20.91 -16.61
CA PRO A 350 0.68 22.29 -17.10
C PRO A 350 1.90 23.06 -16.57
N THR A 351 2.31 22.83 -15.32
CA THR A 351 3.45 23.53 -14.74
C THR A 351 4.80 22.99 -15.25
N MET A 352 4.89 21.72 -15.64
CA MET A 352 6.06 21.17 -16.34
C MET A 352 6.28 21.81 -17.70
N LEU A 353 5.22 22.01 -18.48
CA LEU A 353 5.35 22.69 -19.76
C LEU A 353 5.75 24.17 -19.57
N MET A 354 5.17 24.87 -18.59
CA MET A 354 5.58 26.25 -18.28
C MET A 354 7.05 26.33 -17.80
N TYR A 355 7.48 25.42 -16.92
CA TYR A 355 8.87 25.30 -16.47
C TYR A 355 9.84 25.04 -17.64
N LEU A 356 9.49 24.13 -18.55
CA LEU A 356 10.34 23.85 -19.71
C LEU A 356 10.43 25.03 -20.69
N ARG A 357 9.37 25.85 -20.81
CA ARG A 357 9.37 27.06 -21.64
C ARG A 357 10.36 28.10 -21.12
N ASP A 358 10.33 28.36 -19.82
CA ASP A 358 11.24 29.32 -19.19
C ASP A 358 11.50 28.95 -17.72
N PRO A 359 12.58 28.19 -17.43
CA PRO A 359 12.92 27.78 -16.07
C PRO A 359 13.42 28.94 -15.19
N THR A 360 13.59 30.15 -15.75
CA THR A 360 13.94 31.36 -15.00
C THR A 360 12.71 32.12 -14.49
N ARG A 361 11.52 31.78 -15.00
CA ARG A 361 10.23 32.43 -14.67
C ARG A 361 9.21 31.48 -14.08
N TYR A 362 9.36 30.18 -14.32
CA TYR A 362 8.44 29.14 -13.88
C TYR A 362 9.16 28.05 -13.11
N ALA A 363 8.50 27.50 -12.11
CA ALA A 363 9.00 26.40 -11.29
C ALA A 363 7.99 25.26 -11.24
N MET A 364 8.48 24.02 -11.14
CA MET A 364 7.61 22.85 -11.04
C MET A 364 6.74 22.89 -9.79
N TRP A 365 5.42 22.84 -9.95
CA TRP A 365 4.47 22.90 -8.83
C TRP A 365 3.84 21.54 -8.54
N LEU A 366 4.32 20.91 -7.47
CA LEU A 366 3.81 19.66 -6.92
C LEU A 366 3.37 19.89 -5.48
N GLN A 367 2.58 18.97 -4.93
CA GLN A 367 2.18 19.06 -3.52
C GLN A 367 3.40 19.01 -2.59
N ILE A 368 4.39 18.17 -2.89
CA ILE A 368 5.61 18.06 -2.09
C ILE A 368 6.47 19.33 -2.14
N THR A 369 6.64 19.95 -3.31
CA THR A 369 7.44 21.18 -3.44
C THR A 369 6.72 22.40 -2.87
N HIS A 370 5.39 22.41 -2.92
CA HIS A 370 4.54 23.40 -2.24
C HIS A 370 4.77 23.34 -0.71
N ARG A 371 4.65 22.15 -0.11
CA ARG A 371 4.91 21.94 1.31
C ARG A 371 6.34 22.34 1.69
N GLY A 372 7.33 22.10 0.82
CA GLY A 372 8.71 22.51 1.04
C GLY A 372 8.89 24.03 1.21
N LEU A 373 8.21 24.83 0.39
CA LEU A 373 8.26 26.30 0.54
C LEU A 373 7.55 26.77 1.81
N VAL A 374 6.45 26.12 2.19
CA VAL A 374 5.75 26.41 3.44
C VAL A 374 6.63 26.07 4.65
N ALA A 375 7.30 24.91 4.63
CA ALA A 375 8.25 24.47 5.65
C ALA A 375 9.44 25.44 5.79
N LEU A 376 9.88 26.06 4.70
CA LEU A 376 10.92 27.09 4.69
C LEU A 376 10.38 28.50 5.03
N HIS A 377 9.11 28.63 5.39
CA HIS A 377 8.39 29.88 5.64
C HIS A 377 8.49 30.89 4.48
N ARG A 378 8.57 30.41 3.23
CA ARG A 378 8.71 31.23 2.02
C ARG A 378 7.40 31.43 1.27
N LEU A 379 6.35 30.71 1.65
CA LEU A 379 5.02 30.83 1.09
C LEU A 379 4.00 30.77 2.22
N SER A 380 3.18 31.80 2.34
CA SER A 380 2.05 31.89 3.28
C SER A 380 0.74 31.72 2.52
N GLU A 381 -0.24 30.98 3.06
CA GLU A 381 -1.54 30.82 2.41
C GLU A 381 -2.49 31.99 2.75
N PRO A 382 -2.87 32.85 1.79
CA PRO A 382 -4.00 33.74 1.99
C PRO A 382 -5.33 32.97 1.86
N LYS A 383 -6.30 33.28 2.73
CA LYS A 383 -7.69 32.83 2.59
C LYS A 383 -8.26 33.29 1.24
N ASN A 384 -8.43 32.35 0.30
CA ASN A 384 -9.20 32.45 -0.94
C ASN A 384 -9.23 33.82 -1.66
N ARG A 385 -8.09 34.28 -2.17
CA ARG A 385 -8.05 35.34 -3.18
C ARG A 385 -7.15 34.95 -4.36
N GLY A 386 -7.75 34.76 -5.53
CA GLY A 386 -7.05 34.68 -6.83
C GLY A 386 -7.35 33.46 -7.71
N GLY A 387 -7.03 33.54 -9.00
CA GLY A 387 -7.14 32.45 -9.98
C GLY A 387 -6.13 31.30 -9.77
N GLY A 388 -6.34 30.18 -10.45
CA GLY A 388 -5.41 29.04 -10.47
C GLY A 388 -4.03 29.41 -10.98
N SER A 389 -3.94 30.17 -12.07
CA SER A 389 -2.67 30.67 -12.62
C SER A 389 -2.02 31.73 -11.73
N GLU A 390 -2.79 32.57 -11.06
CA GLU A 390 -2.28 33.57 -10.11
C GLU A 390 -1.65 32.91 -8.86
N ARG A 391 -2.25 31.84 -8.34
CA ARG A 391 -1.63 31.00 -7.29
C ARG A 391 -0.34 30.36 -7.78
N TYR A 392 -0.34 29.84 -9.00
CA TYR A 392 0.85 29.24 -9.61
C TYR A 392 1.98 30.27 -9.77
N LEU A 393 1.68 31.49 -10.22
CA LEU A 393 2.66 32.57 -10.34
C LEU A 393 3.22 33.01 -8.99
N ARG A 394 2.39 33.10 -7.94
CA ARG A 394 2.87 33.34 -6.56
C ARG A 394 3.80 32.23 -6.07
N TYR A 395 3.48 30.97 -6.37
CA TYR A 395 4.35 29.83 -6.08
C TYR A 395 5.69 29.96 -6.84
N CYS A 396 5.66 30.30 -8.13
CA CYS A 396 6.87 30.50 -8.93
C CYS A 396 7.73 31.62 -8.38
N GLU A 397 7.13 32.75 -8.02
CA GLU A 397 7.82 33.89 -7.40
C GLU A 397 8.53 33.47 -6.11
N ALA A 398 7.83 32.78 -5.19
CA ALA A 398 8.41 32.29 -3.95
C ALA A 398 9.56 31.29 -4.21
N ALA A 399 9.37 30.33 -5.11
CA ALA A 399 10.38 29.33 -5.45
C ALA A 399 11.64 29.96 -6.08
N LEU A 400 11.47 30.89 -7.00
CA LEU A 400 12.56 31.55 -7.71
C LEU A 400 13.29 32.57 -6.84
N ASN A 401 12.59 33.24 -5.92
CA ASN A 401 13.23 34.11 -4.94
C ASN A 401 14.10 33.30 -3.97
N PHE A 402 13.60 32.15 -3.49
CA PHE A 402 14.39 31.21 -2.70
C PHE A 402 15.61 30.69 -3.49
N ALA A 403 15.42 30.32 -4.76
CA ALA A 403 16.52 29.87 -5.61
C ALA A 403 17.60 30.93 -5.82
N LYS A 404 17.21 32.20 -6.02
CA LYS A 404 18.13 33.34 -6.14
C LYS A 404 18.91 33.59 -4.86
N GLU A 405 18.25 33.52 -3.70
CA GLU A 405 18.87 33.73 -2.38
C GLU A 405 20.00 32.74 -2.13
N PHE A 406 19.83 31.47 -2.50
CA PHE A 406 20.81 30.41 -2.26
C PHE A 406 21.59 29.94 -3.50
N ASN A 407 21.50 30.70 -4.60
CA ASN A 407 22.19 30.42 -5.85
C ASN A 407 21.94 28.96 -6.35
N LEU A 408 20.67 28.56 -6.37
CA LEU A 408 20.22 27.27 -6.89
C LEU A 408 20.01 27.34 -8.40
N GLN A 409 20.45 26.31 -9.12
CA GLN A 409 20.05 26.10 -10.51
C GLN A 409 18.58 25.64 -10.56
N PRO A 410 17.83 25.92 -11.64
CA PRO A 410 16.43 25.50 -11.75
C PRO A 410 16.20 24.01 -11.49
N GLN A 411 17.16 23.17 -11.91
CA GLN A 411 17.13 21.71 -11.73
C GLN A 411 17.34 21.27 -10.28
N GLU A 412 17.76 22.15 -9.38
CA GLU A 412 17.96 21.85 -7.96
C GLU A 412 16.73 22.21 -7.11
N ILE A 413 15.89 23.12 -7.59
CA ILE A 413 14.78 23.70 -6.82
C ILE A 413 13.84 22.60 -6.31
N ASP A 414 13.35 21.71 -7.19
CA ASP A 414 12.42 20.66 -6.77
C ASP A 414 13.07 19.63 -5.84
N ALA A 415 14.38 19.39 -5.95
CA ALA A 415 15.12 18.50 -5.06
C ALA A 415 15.21 19.09 -3.65
N VAL A 416 15.64 20.35 -3.53
CA VAL A 416 15.76 21.06 -2.25
C VAL A 416 14.39 21.20 -1.58
N LEU A 417 13.36 21.62 -2.32
CA LEU A 417 12.01 21.76 -1.76
C LEU A 417 11.40 20.43 -1.36
N SER A 418 11.67 19.35 -2.10
CA SER A 418 11.19 18.01 -1.72
C SER A 418 11.85 17.49 -0.45
N GLU A 419 13.17 17.69 -0.32
CA GLU A 419 13.88 17.35 0.91
C GLU A 419 13.47 18.25 2.07
N ALA A 420 13.17 19.54 1.82
CA ALA A 420 12.68 20.43 2.87
C ALA A 420 11.32 19.99 3.41
N ALA A 421 10.42 19.56 2.51
CA ALA A 421 9.15 18.97 2.92
C ALA A 421 9.35 17.68 3.72
N ARG A 422 10.27 16.79 3.29
CA ARG A 422 10.58 15.56 4.01
C ARG A 422 11.25 15.82 5.36
N ALA A 423 12.11 16.83 5.45
CA ALA A 423 12.75 17.23 6.69
C ALA A 423 11.73 17.81 7.67
N ALA A 424 10.76 18.59 7.19
CA ALA A 424 9.66 19.08 8.01
C ALA A 424 8.69 17.95 8.40
N ASP A 425 8.40 17.00 7.50
CA ASP A 425 7.64 15.79 7.80
C ASP A 425 8.42 14.93 8.84
N GLU A 426 9.76 14.88 8.76
CA GLU A 426 10.60 14.13 9.70
C GLU A 426 10.75 14.81 11.06
N GLU A 427 10.88 16.14 11.07
CA GLU A 427 10.86 16.98 12.27
C GLU A 427 9.47 16.99 12.91
N SER A 428 8.39 16.90 12.14
CA SER A 428 7.03 16.69 12.65
C SER A 428 6.77 15.26 13.11
N THR A 429 7.50 14.26 12.56
CA THR A 429 7.57 12.88 13.09
C THR A 429 8.64 12.67 14.17
N SER A 430 9.32 13.73 14.63
CA SER A 430 9.97 13.68 15.94
C SER A 430 8.87 13.49 16.96
N PRO A 431 8.93 12.53 17.90
CA PRO A 431 7.90 12.34 18.90
C PRO A 431 7.63 13.61 19.72
N ALA A 432 8.57 14.56 19.81
CA ALA A 432 8.33 15.84 20.47
C ALA A 432 7.42 16.79 19.66
N ALA A 433 7.50 16.74 18.33
CA ALA A 433 6.66 17.53 17.43
C ALA A 433 5.42 16.76 16.97
N GLU A 434 5.42 15.43 17.00
CA GLU A 434 4.26 14.56 16.80
C GLU A 434 3.39 14.58 18.06
N ILE A 435 3.99 14.72 19.25
CA ILE A 435 3.26 15.09 20.48
C ILE A 435 2.83 16.56 20.42
N ALA A 436 3.60 17.48 19.83
CA ALA A 436 3.16 18.86 19.66
C ALA A 436 2.09 19.02 18.55
N SER A 437 2.07 18.15 17.53
CA SER A 437 1.10 18.12 16.44
C SER A 437 -0.10 17.26 16.79
N LEU A 438 0.01 16.23 17.64
CA LEU A 438 -1.14 15.60 18.30
C LEU A 438 -1.77 16.55 19.34
N VAL A 439 -1.02 17.58 19.78
CA VAL A 439 -1.53 18.70 20.59
C VAL A 439 -1.94 19.91 19.72
N ALA A 440 -1.59 19.95 18.43
CA ALA A 440 -1.93 21.07 17.51
C ALA A 440 -2.95 20.70 16.42
N ASP A 441 -3.07 19.44 16.00
CA ASP A 441 -4.11 18.89 15.11
C ASP A 441 -5.43 18.61 15.87
N THR A 442 -5.48 18.94 17.16
CA THR A 442 -6.75 19.25 17.83
C THR A 442 -7.28 20.64 17.48
N ALA A 443 -6.68 21.39 16.54
CA ALA A 443 -7.04 22.77 16.21
C ALA A 443 -7.66 23.02 14.83
N ASP A 444 -7.87 22.01 13.98
CA ASP A 444 -8.65 22.20 12.74
C ASP A 444 -9.64 21.03 12.51
N GLU A 445 -10.50 20.78 13.50
CA GLU A 445 -11.92 20.56 13.18
C GLU A 445 -12.58 21.94 12.93
N PRO A 446 -13.62 22.03 12.10
CA PRO A 446 -14.22 23.30 11.71
C PRO A 446 -14.53 24.15 12.93
N GLU A 447 -14.15 25.44 12.85
CA GLU A 447 -14.41 26.47 13.86
C GLU A 447 -15.92 26.57 14.15
N TYR A 448 -16.41 25.74 15.08
CA TYR A 448 -17.62 25.96 15.83
C TYR A 448 -17.22 26.64 17.14
N ALA A 449 -17.44 27.96 17.15
CA ALA A 449 -17.54 28.84 18.31
C ALA A 449 -16.34 28.87 19.28
N GLY A 450 -15.68 30.03 19.35
CA GLY A 450 -14.56 30.30 20.25
C GLY A 450 -14.84 30.00 21.72
N GLU A 451 -13.76 29.71 22.47
CA GLU A 451 -13.74 29.51 23.93
C GLU A 451 -15.06 29.03 24.52
N ALA A 452 -15.59 27.91 24.00
CA ALA A 452 -16.71 27.24 24.62
C ALA A 452 -16.16 26.27 25.67
N GLU A 453 -16.64 26.40 26.90
CA GLU A 453 -16.47 25.40 27.95
C GLU A 453 -16.68 24.00 27.37
N ARG A 454 -15.83 23.01 27.68
CA ARG A 454 -16.06 21.62 27.26
C ARG A 454 -17.39 21.15 27.87
N HIS A 455 -18.44 21.17 27.07
CA HIS A 455 -19.79 20.82 27.50
C HIS A 455 -19.97 19.29 27.54
N GLU A 456 -20.86 18.82 28.41
CA GLU A 456 -21.32 17.43 28.37
C GLU A 456 -21.94 17.14 27.00
N TYR A 457 -21.60 15.99 26.39
CA TYR A 457 -22.21 15.52 25.15
C TYR A 457 -23.36 14.57 25.52
N PRO A 458 -24.64 15.00 25.53
CA PRO A 458 -25.74 14.21 26.03
C PRO A 458 -26.03 13.01 25.14
N LEU A 459 -26.57 11.94 25.73
CA LEU A 459 -26.91 10.73 24.97
C LEU A 459 -28.03 10.96 23.95
N ALA A 460 -28.88 11.96 24.18
CA ALA A 460 -29.91 12.37 23.24
C ALA A 460 -29.31 12.90 21.93
N ASP A 461 -28.17 13.58 21.98
CA ASP A 461 -27.49 14.09 20.79
C ASP A 461 -26.84 12.95 20.00
N VAL A 462 -26.33 11.94 20.70
CA VAL A 462 -25.88 10.67 20.08
C VAL A 462 -27.04 9.99 19.36
N ALA A 463 -28.21 9.90 20.01
CA ALA A 463 -29.40 9.29 19.41
C ALA A 463 -29.86 10.06 18.17
N ALA A 464 -29.89 11.40 18.24
CA ALA A 464 -30.25 12.25 17.11
C ALA A 464 -29.27 12.10 15.93
N ALA A 465 -27.96 12.09 16.20
CA ALA A 465 -26.94 11.98 15.16
C ALA A 465 -26.90 10.59 14.50
N THR A 466 -27.06 9.53 15.30
CA THR A 466 -26.98 8.14 14.82
C THR A 466 -28.30 7.58 14.32
N HIS A 467 -29.40 8.28 14.62
CA HIS A 467 -30.77 7.82 14.42
C HIS A 467 -31.09 6.47 15.11
N LEU A 468 -30.26 6.06 16.09
CA LEU A 468 -30.49 4.86 16.88
C LEU A 468 -31.48 5.14 18.01
N PRO A 469 -32.28 4.13 18.40
CA PRO A 469 -33.14 4.25 19.57
C PRO A 469 -32.34 4.60 20.83
N GLN A 470 -32.80 5.61 21.57
CA GLN A 470 -32.13 6.05 22.79
C GLN A 470 -32.00 4.92 23.83
N GLU A 471 -33.01 4.05 23.97
CA GLU A 471 -32.98 2.90 24.88
C GLU A 471 -31.80 1.95 24.58
N GLN A 472 -31.52 1.71 23.29
CA GLN A 472 -30.39 0.87 22.86
C GLN A 472 -29.06 1.51 23.24
N LEU A 473 -28.93 2.83 23.04
CA LEU A 473 -27.73 3.57 23.42
C LEU A 473 -27.53 3.60 24.94
N GLU A 474 -28.61 3.74 25.72
CA GLU A 474 -28.58 3.69 27.19
C GLU A 474 -28.07 2.34 27.69
N GLU A 475 -28.54 1.24 27.09
CA GLU A 475 -28.04 -0.10 27.39
C GLU A 475 -26.55 -0.23 27.09
N TRP A 476 -26.10 0.21 25.92
CA TRP A 476 -24.69 0.15 25.53
C TRP A 476 -23.79 0.98 26.45
N VAL A 477 -24.22 2.19 26.81
CA VAL A 477 -23.52 3.03 27.80
C VAL A 477 -23.44 2.33 29.15
N ALA A 478 -24.52 1.71 29.63
CA ALA A 478 -24.54 0.98 30.88
C ALA A 478 -23.55 -0.21 30.88
N LEU A 479 -23.49 -0.96 29.79
CA LEU A 479 -22.53 -2.06 29.61
C LEU A 479 -21.08 -1.56 29.60
N LEU A 480 -20.81 -0.45 28.92
CA LEU A 480 -19.48 0.15 28.81
C LEU A 480 -19.00 0.81 30.11
N ARG A 481 -19.91 1.36 30.93
CA ARG A 481 -19.62 1.84 32.29
C ARG A 481 -19.41 0.70 33.30
N GLY A 482 -19.85 -0.51 32.95
CA GLY A 482 -19.73 -1.73 33.74
C GLY A 482 -18.28 -2.25 33.88
N LYS A 483 -18.15 -3.55 34.20
CA LYS A 483 -16.85 -4.18 34.49
C LYS A 483 -16.01 -4.40 33.24
N LYS A 484 -16.64 -4.70 32.10
CA LYS A 484 -15.93 -5.12 30.89
C LYS A 484 -15.21 -3.94 30.26
N ARG A 485 -15.88 -2.79 30.06
CA ARG A 485 -15.27 -1.56 29.50
C ARG A 485 -14.63 -1.73 28.13
N GLN A 486 -15.12 -2.69 27.35
CA GLN A 486 -14.79 -2.78 25.94
C GLN A 486 -15.92 -3.37 25.11
N ALA A 487 -16.10 -2.86 23.91
CA ALA A 487 -17.13 -3.30 22.96
C ALA A 487 -16.59 -3.44 21.54
N LEU A 488 -17.19 -4.35 20.79
CA LEU A 488 -16.93 -4.63 19.39
C LEU A 488 -18.22 -4.39 18.62
N PHE A 489 -18.25 -3.34 17.82
CA PHE A 489 -19.28 -3.05 16.84
C PHE A 489 -19.01 -3.87 15.59
N TYR A 490 -19.92 -4.77 15.24
CA TYR A 490 -19.72 -5.65 14.09
C TYR A 490 -20.95 -5.74 13.20
N GLY A 491 -20.72 -5.96 11.92
CA GLY A 491 -21.76 -6.14 10.92
C GLY A 491 -21.30 -5.76 9.52
N PRO A 492 -22.21 -5.80 8.54
CA PRO A 492 -21.91 -5.48 7.15
C PRO A 492 -21.37 -4.06 6.97
N PRO A 493 -20.69 -3.76 5.86
CA PRO A 493 -20.28 -2.40 5.54
C PRO A 493 -21.50 -1.47 5.33
N GLY A 494 -21.32 -0.19 5.66
CA GLY A 494 -22.36 0.83 5.51
C GLY A 494 -23.43 0.87 6.61
N THR A 495 -23.24 0.17 7.74
CA THR A 495 -24.18 0.18 8.88
C THR A 495 -23.85 1.24 9.94
N GLY A 496 -22.86 2.10 9.69
CA GLY A 496 -22.51 3.21 10.59
C GLY A 496 -21.65 2.85 11.81
N LYS A 497 -20.99 1.68 11.82
CA LYS A 497 -20.21 1.17 12.98
C LYS A 497 -19.21 2.17 13.55
N THR A 498 -18.32 2.69 12.70
CA THR A 498 -17.28 3.64 13.11
C THR A 498 -17.90 4.94 13.61
N PHE A 499 -18.88 5.48 12.89
CA PHE A 499 -19.61 6.69 13.27
C PHE A 499 -20.31 6.56 14.64
N VAL A 500 -20.99 5.44 14.88
CA VAL A 500 -21.67 5.16 16.15
C VAL A 500 -20.66 5.01 17.29
N ALA A 501 -19.55 4.32 17.06
CA ALA A 501 -18.47 4.20 18.04
C ALA A 501 -17.88 5.57 18.42
N GLU A 502 -17.69 6.47 17.46
CA GLU A 502 -17.20 7.84 17.67
C GLU A 502 -18.19 8.70 18.48
N GLN A 503 -19.48 8.70 18.12
CA GLN A 503 -20.47 9.47 18.89
C GLN A 503 -20.61 8.95 20.32
N LEU A 504 -20.59 7.62 20.49
CA LEU A 504 -20.64 7.00 21.82
C LEU A 504 -19.38 7.30 22.63
N ALA A 505 -18.20 7.33 21.99
CA ALA A 505 -16.95 7.70 22.65
C ALA A 505 -16.99 9.14 23.18
N ARG A 506 -17.48 10.10 22.38
CA ARG A 506 -17.67 11.49 22.81
C ARG A 506 -18.57 11.60 24.04
N HIS A 507 -19.68 10.88 24.05
CA HIS A 507 -20.59 10.81 25.20
C HIS A 507 -19.91 10.21 26.44
N LEU A 508 -19.16 9.13 26.29
CA LEU A 508 -18.50 8.44 27.40
C LEU A 508 -17.30 9.22 27.96
N ALA A 509 -16.57 9.95 27.13
CA ALA A 509 -15.48 10.83 27.54
C ALA A 509 -16.01 11.98 28.40
N GLY A 510 -17.14 12.56 27.99
CA GLY A 510 -17.66 13.78 28.58
C GLY A 510 -16.64 14.93 28.48
N ALA A 511 -16.75 15.92 29.37
CA ALA A 511 -15.91 17.11 29.36
C ALA A 511 -14.43 16.87 29.74
N THR A 512 -14.17 15.83 30.55
CA THR A 512 -12.86 15.59 31.18
C THR A 512 -12.10 14.42 30.56
N GLY A 513 -12.74 13.63 29.70
CA GLY A 513 -12.15 12.47 29.03
C GLY A 513 -11.36 12.81 27.77
N GLU A 514 -10.76 11.78 27.17
CA GLU A 514 -10.02 11.85 25.92
C GLU A 514 -10.46 10.70 25.01
N VAL A 515 -10.55 10.95 23.71
CA VAL A 515 -10.83 9.94 22.69
C VAL A 515 -9.66 9.90 21.73
N GLU A 516 -9.13 8.70 21.48
CA GLU A 516 -8.12 8.45 20.46
C GLU A 516 -8.60 7.35 19.53
N THR A 517 -8.34 7.48 18.23
CA THR A 517 -8.70 6.49 17.22
C THR A 517 -7.45 5.95 16.55
N VAL A 518 -7.36 4.63 16.46
CA VAL A 518 -6.33 3.91 15.70
C VAL A 518 -7.01 2.97 14.72
N GLN A 519 -6.49 2.87 13.50
CA GLN A 519 -6.98 1.92 12.50
C GLN A 519 -5.99 0.77 12.35
N PHE A 520 -6.48 -0.47 12.46
CA PHE A 520 -5.65 -1.64 12.21
C PHE A 520 -5.52 -1.89 10.72
N HIS A 521 -4.31 -2.29 10.32
CA HIS A 521 -3.97 -2.68 8.97
C HIS A 521 -3.06 -3.92 8.99
N PRO A 522 -2.89 -4.65 7.88
CA PRO A 522 -2.16 -5.93 7.89
C PRO A 522 -0.72 -5.87 8.41
N SER A 523 -0.07 -4.70 8.35
CA SER A 523 1.28 -4.47 8.88
C SER A 523 1.32 -4.02 10.35
N PHE A 524 0.18 -3.84 11.01
CA PHE A 524 0.11 -3.31 12.38
C PHE A 524 0.56 -4.41 13.35
N SER A 525 1.51 -4.10 14.22
CA SER A 525 2.23 -5.10 15.03
C SER A 525 2.13 -4.85 16.53
N TYR A 526 2.60 -5.81 17.33
CA TYR A 526 2.74 -5.66 18.78
C TYR A 526 3.62 -4.45 19.12
N GLU A 527 4.69 -4.27 18.35
CA GLU A 527 5.69 -3.23 18.53
C GLU A 527 5.12 -1.82 18.32
N ASP A 528 4.05 -1.69 17.54
CA ASP A 528 3.36 -0.44 17.30
C ASP A 528 2.27 -0.18 18.35
N PHE A 529 1.66 -1.25 18.88
CA PHE A 529 0.54 -1.16 19.80
C PHE A 529 0.94 -1.06 21.27
N LEU A 530 1.82 -1.95 21.74
CA LEU A 530 2.22 -2.05 23.16
C LEU A 530 3.61 -1.49 23.41
N GLU A 531 4.65 -2.12 22.85
CA GLU A 531 6.03 -1.65 22.94
C GLU A 531 6.94 -2.43 21.99
N GLY A 532 7.99 -1.77 21.50
CA GLY A 532 8.95 -2.42 20.61
C GLY A 532 10.32 -1.78 20.66
N LEU A 533 11.33 -2.54 20.24
CA LEU A 533 12.68 -2.00 20.05
C LEU A 533 12.69 -1.07 18.84
N ARG A 534 13.25 0.11 19.02
CA ARG A 534 13.45 1.10 17.96
C ARG A 534 14.93 1.52 17.95
N PRO A 535 15.56 1.60 16.78
CA PRO A 535 16.92 2.09 16.66
C PRO A 535 16.95 3.61 16.94
N GLU A 536 17.90 4.04 17.76
CA GLU A 536 18.20 5.43 18.06
C GLU A 536 19.69 5.69 17.83
N ALA A 537 19.98 6.79 17.15
CA ALA A 537 21.36 7.24 16.95
C ALA A 537 21.96 7.71 18.28
N GLN A 538 23.14 7.19 18.62
CA GLN A 538 23.87 7.60 19.82
C GLN A 538 24.60 8.91 19.54
N THR A 539 24.33 9.95 20.33
CA THR A 539 24.88 11.31 20.13
C THR A 539 26.40 11.40 20.27
N ASP A 540 27.02 10.46 21.00
CA ASP A 540 28.42 10.62 21.45
C ASP A 540 29.38 9.57 20.87
N GLY A 541 29.02 8.84 19.80
CA GLY A 541 29.90 7.77 19.30
C GLY A 541 29.54 7.01 18.02
N GLY A 542 28.57 7.45 17.22
CA GLY A 542 28.30 6.84 15.90
C GLY A 542 27.75 5.41 15.92
N GLY A 543 27.22 4.95 17.06
CA GLY A 543 26.53 3.66 17.21
C GLY A 543 25.01 3.77 17.04
N VAL A 544 24.36 2.67 16.66
CA VAL A 544 22.90 2.50 16.76
C VAL A 544 22.60 1.81 18.09
N SER A 545 21.87 2.49 18.97
CA SER A 545 21.35 1.89 20.20
C SER A 545 19.90 1.46 19.97
N TYR A 546 19.49 0.31 20.52
CA TYR A 546 18.08 -0.08 20.48
C TYR A 546 17.44 0.33 21.80
N ARG A 547 16.43 1.19 21.74
CA ARG A 547 15.60 1.55 22.90
C ARG A 547 14.22 0.98 22.75
N VAL A 548 13.67 0.51 23.88
CA VAL A 548 12.27 0.13 23.93
C VAL A 548 11.44 1.39 23.90
N ARG A 549 10.55 1.51 22.92
CA ARG A 549 9.57 2.59 22.85
C ARG A 549 8.17 2.06 23.12
N PRO A 550 7.35 2.78 23.91
CA PRO A 550 5.96 2.44 24.12
C PRO A 550 5.17 2.64 22.82
N GLY A 551 4.26 1.73 22.53
CA GLY A 551 3.30 1.82 21.43
C GLY A 551 2.06 2.63 21.81
N VAL A 552 1.14 2.80 20.85
CA VAL A 552 -0.04 3.66 20.96
C VAL A 552 -0.90 3.34 22.18
N PHE A 553 -1.22 2.06 22.41
CA PHE A 553 -2.05 1.64 23.53
C PHE A 553 -1.38 1.88 24.88
N ARG A 554 -0.05 1.65 24.95
CA ARG A 554 0.72 1.87 26.18
C ARG A 554 0.78 3.37 26.51
N LEU A 555 1.09 4.21 25.53
CA LEU A 555 1.08 5.67 25.69
C LEU A 555 -0.28 6.17 26.14
N PHE A 556 -1.36 5.69 25.51
CA PHE A 556 -2.73 6.02 25.89
C PHE A 556 -3.04 5.64 27.35
N CYS A 557 -2.68 4.43 27.76
CA CYS A 557 -2.85 3.99 29.14
C CYS A 557 -2.02 4.81 30.14
N ASP A 558 -0.81 5.22 29.76
CA ASP A 558 0.04 6.04 30.61
C ASP A 558 -0.53 7.46 30.77
N ARG A 559 -1.16 8.03 29.73
CA ARG A 559 -1.92 9.31 29.83
C ARG A 559 -3.15 9.20 30.71
N ALA A 560 -3.89 8.10 30.61
CA ALA A 560 -5.11 7.87 31.40
C ALA A 560 -4.84 7.62 32.90
N ARG A 561 -3.63 7.18 33.25
CA ARG A 561 -3.31 6.71 34.61
C ARG A 561 -3.35 7.86 35.63
N GLY A 562 -4.20 7.70 36.65
CA GLY A 562 -4.31 8.67 37.74
C GLY A 562 -5.03 9.97 37.35
N LYS A 563 -5.74 9.98 36.23
CA LYS A 563 -6.58 11.09 35.76
C LYS A 563 -8.05 10.83 36.07
N ASP A 564 -8.77 11.92 36.35
CA ASP A 564 -10.22 11.92 36.45
C ASP A 564 -10.81 12.07 35.04
N GLY A 565 -11.75 11.20 34.66
CA GLY A 565 -12.35 11.15 33.33
C GLY A 565 -12.14 9.83 32.60
N THR A 566 -13.01 9.55 31.63
CA THR A 566 -12.99 8.31 30.84
C THR A 566 -12.12 8.50 29.59
N TYR A 567 -11.19 7.59 29.38
CA TYR A 567 -10.28 7.58 28.23
C TYR A 567 -10.74 6.50 27.27
N ILE A 568 -11.15 6.86 26.05
CA ILE A 568 -11.67 5.91 25.07
C ILE A 568 -10.70 5.74 23.92
N LEU A 569 -10.27 4.50 23.67
CA LEU A 569 -9.53 4.14 22.48
C LEU A 569 -10.47 3.44 21.49
N ILE A 570 -10.61 4.01 20.30
CA ILE A 570 -11.32 3.40 19.17
C ILE A 570 -10.30 2.63 18.31
N ILE A 571 -10.55 1.35 18.07
CA ILE A 571 -9.78 0.48 17.19
C ILE A 571 -10.63 0.17 15.97
N ASP A 572 -10.42 0.92 14.90
CA ASP A 572 -11.15 0.75 13.65
C ASP A 572 -10.57 -0.44 12.85
N GLU A 573 -11.44 -1.18 12.17
CA GLU A 573 -11.07 -2.33 11.33
C GLU A 573 -10.22 -3.38 12.07
N ILE A 574 -10.62 -3.74 13.30
CA ILE A 574 -9.82 -4.57 14.22
C ILE A 574 -9.41 -5.93 13.61
N ASN A 575 -10.20 -6.47 12.70
CA ASN A 575 -9.92 -7.74 12.00
C ASN A 575 -8.83 -7.62 10.91
N ARG A 576 -8.38 -6.42 10.53
CA ARG A 576 -7.35 -6.21 9.48
C ARG A 576 -5.93 -6.53 9.93
N ALA A 577 -5.71 -6.79 11.22
CA ALA A 577 -4.42 -7.22 11.76
C ALA A 577 -4.53 -8.62 12.40
N GLU A 578 -3.38 -9.28 12.63
CA GLU A 578 -3.35 -10.55 13.37
C GLU A 578 -3.50 -10.25 14.87
N LEU A 579 -4.73 -10.34 15.35
CA LEU A 579 -5.13 -9.89 16.68
C LEU A 579 -4.40 -10.58 17.82
N GLY A 580 -4.06 -11.87 17.66
CA GLY A 580 -3.30 -12.60 18.66
C GLY A 580 -1.92 -12.00 18.89
N ALA A 581 -1.20 -11.70 17.81
CA ALA A 581 0.12 -11.10 17.82
C ALA A 581 0.09 -9.65 18.28
N VAL A 582 -0.84 -8.83 17.78
CA VAL A 582 -0.91 -7.40 18.13
C VAL A 582 -1.24 -7.19 19.59
N LEU A 583 -2.21 -7.93 20.14
CA LEU A 583 -2.69 -7.70 21.49
C LEU A 583 -1.79 -8.32 22.57
N GLY A 584 -1.11 -9.44 22.30
CA GLY A 584 -0.19 -10.08 23.24
C GLY A 584 -0.75 -10.20 24.67
N GLU A 585 -0.10 -9.55 25.64
CA GLU A 585 -0.51 -9.52 27.05
C GLU A 585 -1.87 -8.85 27.30
N LEU A 586 -2.34 -7.95 26.41
CA LEU A 586 -3.65 -7.30 26.52
C LEU A 586 -4.79 -8.29 26.46
N MET A 587 -4.59 -9.45 25.84
CA MET A 587 -5.56 -10.54 25.87
C MET A 587 -5.91 -10.94 27.31
N LEU A 588 -4.97 -10.85 28.26
CA LEU A 588 -5.28 -11.07 29.66
C LEU A 588 -5.71 -9.77 30.36
N LEU A 589 -5.03 -8.66 30.10
CA LEU A 589 -5.22 -7.43 30.86
C LEU A 589 -6.56 -6.72 30.60
N LEU A 590 -7.17 -6.90 29.43
CA LEU A 590 -8.52 -6.40 29.15
C LEU A 590 -9.59 -7.08 30.03
N GLU A 591 -9.34 -8.31 30.47
CA GLU A 591 -10.24 -9.05 31.38
C GLU A 591 -9.90 -8.81 32.86
N TYR A 592 -8.61 -8.65 33.17
CA TYR A 592 -8.08 -8.48 34.52
C TYR A 592 -7.33 -7.15 34.68
N ARG A 593 -8.03 -6.02 34.55
CA ARG A 593 -7.44 -4.67 34.54
C ARG A 593 -6.57 -4.33 35.75
N GLY A 594 -6.94 -4.81 36.94
CA GLY A 594 -6.14 -4.66 38.16
C GLY A 594 -4.87 -5.55 38.24
N LYS A 595 -4.68 -6.48 37.29
CA LYS A 595 -3.51 -7.34 37.24
C LYS A 595 -2.37 -6.61 36.53
N ARG A 596 -1.14 -6.79 37.02
CA ARG A 596 0.08 -6.30 36.37
C ARG A 596 0.84 -7.45 35.75
N LEU A 597 1.25 -7.32 34.50
CA LEU A 597 2.13 -8.24 33.80
C LEU A 597 3.46 -7.56 33.46
N VAL A 598 4.53 -8.33 33.33
CA VAL A 598 5.83 -7.82 32.88
C VAL A 598 5.84 -7.85 31.36
N LEU A 599 6.11 -6.71 30.72
CA LEU A 599 6.22 -6.64 29.27
C LEU A 599 7.58 -7.17 28.78
N PRO A 600 7.64 -7.84 27.62
CA PRO A 600 8.81 -8.59 27.18
C PRO A 600 9.99 -7.72 26.73
N TYR A 601 9.77 -6.49 26.25
CA TYR A 601 10.86 -5.64 25.77
C TYR A 601 11.41 -4.77 26.90
N SER A 602 10.54 -3.99 27.57
CA SER A 602 10.96 -3.07 28.64
C SER A 602 11.27 -3.77 29.95
N GLN A 603 10.76 -5.00 30.16
CA GLN A 603 10.77 -5.71 31.44
C GLN A 603 10.05 -4.93 32.56
N GLU A 604 9.21 -3.96 32.20
CA GLU A 604 8.42 -3.17 33.14
C GLU A 604 7.05 -3.79 33.40
N LYS A 605 6.49 -3.50 34.58
CA LYS A 605 5.13 -3.93 34.93
C LYS A 605 4.11 -3.00 34.28
N PHE A 606 3.18 -3.57 33.52
CA PHE A 606 2.09 -2.88 32.86
C PHE A 606 0.72 -3.41 33.30
N SER A 607 -0.25 -2.50 33.40
CA SER A 607 -1.68 -2.79 33.63
C SER A 607 -2.53 -1.74 32.93
N VAL A 608 -3.72 -2.14 32.49
CA VAL A 608 -4.70 -1.25 31.86
C VAL A 608 -5.45 -0.47 32.94
N PRO A 609 -5.47 0.87 32.92
CA PRO A 609 -6.24 1.67 33.87
C PRO A 609 -7.74 1.36 33.84
N ASP A 610 -8.42 1.52 34.97
CA ASP A 610 -9.86 1.25 35.07
C ASP A 610 -10.69 2.29 34.28
N ASN A 611 -10.19 3.50 34.12
CA ASN A 611 -10.84 4.58 33.35
C ASN A 611 -10.62 4.48 31.83
N VAL A 612 -9.93 3.44 31.34
CA VAL A 612 -9.77 3.20 29.89
C VAL A 612 -10.93 2.36 29.34
N VAL A 613 -11.57 2.79 28.27
CA VAL A 613 -12.59 2.04 27.51
C VAL A 613 -12.05 1.76 26.11
N VAL A 614 -12.28 0.54 25.59
CA VAL A 614 -11.86 0.18 24.22
C VAL A 614 -13.08 -0.10 23.36
N LEU A 615 -13.28 0.68 22.31
CA LEU A 615 -14.32 0.45 21.30
C LEU A 615 -13.64 -0.05 20.04
N ALA A 616 -14.16 -1.11 19.43
CA ALA A 616 -13.58 -1.68 18.22
C ALA A 616 -14.65 -1.83 17.14
N THR A 617 -14.28 -1.69 15.88
CA THR A 617 -15.20 -1.91 14.74
C THR A 617 -14.70 -3.08 13.90
N MET A 618 -15.63 -3.87 13.34
CA MET A 618 -15.30 -5.00 12.47
C MET A 618 -16.32 -5.14 11.35
N ASN A 619 -15.86 -5.20 10.09
CA ASN A 619 -16.70 -5.63 8.98
C ASN A 619 -16.80 -7.15 8.95
N THR A 620 -18.03 -7.68 8.93
CA THR A 620 -18.25 -9.14 8.83
C THR A 620 -18.11 -9.68 7.41
N ALA A 621 -18.22 -8.82 6.40
CA ALA A 621 -18.13 -9.19 5.00
C ALA A 621 -16.71 -9.56 4.52
N ASP A 622 -15.67 -9.14 5.26
CA ASP A 622 -14.26 -9.36 4.88
C ASP A 622 -13.81 -10.81 5.16
N ARG A 623 -14.07 -11.71 4.19
CA ARG A 623 -13.73 -13.15 4.26
C ARG A 623 -12.23 -13.46 4.30
N SER A 624 -11.37 -12.51 3.94
CA SER A 624 -9.91 -12.67 3.80
C SER A 624 -9.12 -12.44 5.09
N LEU A 625 -9.81 -12.04 6.17
CA LEU A 625 -9.23 -11.64 7.44
C LEU A 625 -9.53 -12.67 8.52
N ALA A 626 -8.60 -12.84 9.47
CA ALA A 626 -8.68 -13.87 10.50
C ALA A 626 -10.05 -13.83 11.20
N LEU A 627 -10.74 -14.98 11.27
CA LEU A 627 -11.89 -15.13 12.15
C LEU A 627 -11.47 -14.63 13.54
N VAL A 628 -12.12 -13.59 14.04
CA VAL A 628 -11.86 -13.11 15.40
C VAL A 628 -12.02 -14.30 16.34
N ASP A 629 -10.89 -14.73 16.93
CA ASP A 629 -10.82 -15.90 17.78
C ASP A 629 -11.91 -15.82 18.86
N PHE A 630 -12.54 -16.95 19.17
CA PHE A 630 -13.51 -17.09 20.25
C PHE A 630 -12.97 -16.50 21.56
N ALA A 631 -11.65 -16.58 21.77
CA ALA A 631 -10.95 -15.97 22.89
C ALA A 631 -11.04 -14.43 22.90
N LEU A 632 -11.04 -13.75 21.75
CA LEU A 632 -11.23 -12.30 21.71
C LEU A 632 -12.70 -11.92 21.87
N ARG A 633 -13.62 -12.63 21.20
CA ARG A 633 -15.07 -12.34 21.30
C ARG A 633 -15.58 -12.36 22.74
N ARG A 634 -15.11 -13.30 23.58
CA ARG A 634 -15.50 -13.33 25.00
C ARG A 634 -15.04 -12.11 25.80
N ARG A 635 -14.07 -11.33 25.31
CA ARG A 635 -13.46 -10.17 26.01
C ARG A 635 -14.08 -8.83 25.66
N PHE A 636 -14.90 -8.76 24.61
CA PHE A 636 -15.66 -7.57 24.23
C PHE A 636 -17.16 -7.78 24.48
N HIS A 637 -17.91 -6.72 24.73
CA HIS A 637 -19.35 -6.74 24.47
C HIS A 637 -19.55 -6.69 22.95
N ALA A 638 -20.34 -7.59 22.39
CA ALA A 638 -20.55 -7.65 20.95
C ALA A 638 -21.83 -6.88 20.62
N PHE A 639 -21.69 -5.76 19.91
CA PHE A 639 -22.80 -4.92 19.46
C PHE A 639 -22.98 -5.12 17.96
N GLU A 640 -24.03 -5.86 17.60
CA GLU A 640 -24.34 -6.13 16.21
C GLU A 640 -25.02 -4.93 15.56
N MET A 641 -24.54 -4.55 14.38
CA MET A 641 -25.05 -3.44 13.60
C MET A 641 -25.47 -3.94 12.23
N ARG A 642 -26.77 -4.20 12.09
CA ARG A 642 -27.39 -4.63 10.83
C ARG A 642 -27.88 -3.44 10.01
N PRO A 643 -28.09 -3.62 8.70
CA PRO A 643 -28.90 -2.68 7.92
C PRO A 643 -30.24 -2.45 8.64
N SER A 644 -30.66 -1.18 8.74
CA SER A 644 -31.80 -0.80 9.58
C SER A 644 -32.68 0.17 8.83
N LYS A 645 -33.90 -0.27 8.53
CA LYS A 645 -34.91 0.55 7.89
C LYS A 645 -35.33 1.72 8.80
N GLY A 646 -35.52 1.47 10.10
CA GLY A 646 -35.94 2.53 11.04
C GLY A 646 -34.92 3.66 11.18
N VAL A 647 -33.62 3.35 11.08
CA VAL A 647 -32.54 4.36 11.04
C VAL A 647 -32.62 5.17 9.74
N LEU A 648 -32.84 4.51 8.60
CA LEU A 648 -33.01 5.17 7.31
C LEU A 648 -34.26 6.05 7.29
N GLU A 649 -35.41 5.55 7.76
CA GLU A 649 -36.66 6.31 7.88
C GLU A 649 -36.47 7.56 8.73
N SER A 650 -35.87 7.42 9.91
CA SER A 650 -35.58 8.55 10.80
C SER A 650 -34.68 9.59 10.14
N HIS A 651 -33.66 9.15 9.39
CA HIS A 651 -32.79 10.04 8.63
C HIS A 651 -33.55 10.79 7.53
N LEU A 652 -34.36 10.08 6.73
CA LEU A 652 -35.13 10.68 5.62
C LEU A 652 -36.15 11.71 6.11
N VAL A 653 -36.74 11.49 7.30
CA VAL A 653 -37.62 12.46 7.96
C VAL A 653 -36.84 13.71 8.38
N VAL A 654 -35.68 13.56 9.02
CA VAL A 654 -34.84 14.68 9.45
C VAL A 654 -34.28 15.47 8.25
N ALA A 655 -33.95 14.78 7.17
CA ALA A 655 -33.46 15.38 5.93
C ALA A 655 -34.56 15.99 5.03
N ASP A 656 -35.82 15.96 5.48
CA ASP A 656 -37.00 16.50 4.77
C ASP A 656 -37.11 16.03 3.31
N ARG A 657 -36.93 14.73 3.08
CA ARG A 657 -36.87 14.13 1.73
C ARG A 657 -38.23 14.04 1.01
N GLY A 658 -39.33 14.40 1.68
CA GLY A 658 -40.67 14.44 1.10
C GLY A 658 -41.04 13.18 0.30
N GLU A 659 -41.54 13.37 -0.92
CA GLU A 659 -41.99 12.29 -1.81
C GLU A 659 -40.86 11.33 -2.27
N GLN A 660 -39.58 11.72 -2.13
CA GLN A 660 -38.45 10.86 -2.50
C GLN A 660 -38.19 9.75 -1.47
N ALA A 661 -38.66 9.91 -0.23
CA ALA A 661 -38.42 8.95 0.85
C ALA A 661 -38.99 7.56 0.52
N ASP A 662 -40.17 7.49 -0.10
CA ASP A 662 -40.81 6.23 -0.46
C ASP A 662 -39.99 5.44 -1.48
N LEU A 663 -39.41 6.11 -2.47
CA LEU A 663 -38.56 5.46 -3.49
C LEU A 663 -37.30 4.89 -2.85
N VAL A 664 -36.65 5.66 -1.97
CA VAL A 664 -35.44 5.24 -1.24
C VAL A 664 -35.73 4.01 -0.39
N LEU A 665 -36.84 4.01 0.35
CA LEU A 665 -37.24 2.89 1.22
C LEU A 665 -37.62 1.64 0.43
N LYS A 666 -38.37 1.78 -0.68
CA LYS A 666 -38.66 0.64 -1.58
C LYS A 666 -37.38 0.05 -2.15
N PHE A 667 -36.44 0.88 -2.58
CA PHE A 667 -35.16 0.41 -3.12
C PHE A 667 -34.35 -0.31 -2.04
N PHE A 668 -34.29 0.25 -0.82
CA PHE A 668 -33.66 -0.41 0.32
C PHE A 668 -34.28 -1.80 0.57
N ASP A 669 -35.61 -1.90 0.65
CA ASP A 669 -36.32 -3.16 0.91
C ASP A 669 -36.02 -4.22 -0.17
N ILE A 670 -36.07 -3.84 -1.46
CA ILE A 670 -35.75 -4.76 -2.58
C ILE A 670 -34.35 -5.35 -2.42
N VAL A 671 -33.35 -4.52 -2.07
CA VAL A 671 -31.97 -4.98 -1.89
C VAL A 671 -31.85 -5.86 -0.66
N GLN A 672 -32.47 -5.49 0.47
CA GLN A 672 -32.40 -6.29 1.70
C GLN A 672 -33.09 -7.66 1.54
N GLU A 673 -34.23 -7.73 0.85
CA GLU A 673 -34.95 -8.99 0.57
C GLU A 673 -34.23 -9.85 -0.47
N GLY A 674 -33.53 -9.22 -1.41
CA GLY A 674 -32.78 -9.90 -2.47
C GLY A 674 -31.47 -10.56 -2.00
N VAL A 675 -30.89 -10.07 -0.89
CA VAL A 675 -29.62 -10.60 -0.36
C VAL A 675 -29.89 -11.68 0.70
N ASP A 676 -29.50 -12.92 0.40
CA ASP A 676 -29.79 -14.11 1.22
C ASP A 676 -28.94 -14.21 2.50
N ASN A 677 -27.78 -13.56 2.53
CA ASN A 677 -26.88 -13.55 3.67
C ASN A 677 -26.77 -12.16 4.29
N ALA A 678 -27.25 -12.06 5.53
CA ALA A 678 -27.24 -10.83 6.32
C ALA A 678 -25.84 -10.21 6.52
N ASP A 679 -24.76 -10.98 6.45
CA ASP A 679 -23.38 -10.46 6.55
C ASP A 679 -22.90 -9.73 5.28
N PHE A 680 -23.56 -9.95 4.14
CA PHE A 680 -23.27 -9.26 2.88
C PHE A 680 -24.30 -8.18 2.55
N SER A 681 -25.41 -8.10 3.28
CA SER A 681 -26.44 -7.10 3.06
C SER A 681 -25.87 -5.68 3.22
N PRO A 682 -25.93 -4.82 2.18
CA PRO A 682 -25.41 -3.46 2.27
C PRO A 682 -26.15 -2.66 3.36
N GLY A 683 -25.41 -1.88 4.14
CA GLY A 683 -25.99 -1.06 5.22
C GLY A 683 -26.68 0.22 4.74
N HIS A 684 -27.53 0.79 5.60
CA HIS A 684 -28.39 1.92 5.27
C HIS A 684 -27.66 3.20 4.82
N SER A 685 -26.35 3.34 5.07
CA SER A 685 -25.59 4.56 4.71
C SER A 685 -25.52 4.83 3.21
N TYR A 686 -25.59 3.80 2.36
CA TYR A 686 -25.63 3.97 0.90
C TYR A 686 -26.87 4.75 0.43
N TRP A 687 -27.93 4.75 1.24
CA TRP A 687 -29.21 5.43 0.94
C TRP A 687 -29.38 6.76 1.68
N MET A 688 -28.39 7.17 2.49
CA MET A 688 -28.40 8.45 3.23
C MET A 688 -27.80 9.62 2.41
N GLY A 689 -27.50 9.40 1.13
CA GLY A 689 -26.95 10.42 0.24
C GLY A 689 -27.91 11.59 -0.02
N GLU A 690 -27.40 12.65 -0.65
CA GLU A 690 -28.16 13.87 -0.91
C GLU A 690 -29.18 13.74 -2.05
N ASP A 691 -28.97 12.83 -2.98
CA ASP A 691 -29.77 12.67 -4.19
C ASP A 691 -30.64 11.40 -4.14
N GLY A 692 -31.87 11.56 -3.62
CA GLY A 692 -32.88 10.49 -3.55
C GLY A 692 -33.68 10.29 -4.84
N THR A 693 -33.32 10.97 -5.94
CA THR A 693 -34.03 10.79 -7.22
C THR A 693 -33.73 9.43 -7.84
N ALA A 694 -34.58 8.97 -8.76
CA ALA A 694 -34.33 7.74 -9.52
C ALA A 694 -32.94 7.73 -10.19
N GLN A 695 -32.48 8.88 -10.70
CA GLN A 695 -31.15 9.01 -11.31
C GLN A 695 -30.02 8.96 -10.27
N GLY A 696 -30.21 9.57 -9.10
CA GLY A 696 -29.29 9.47 -7.96
C GLY A 696 -29.14 8.04 -7.49
N LEU A 697 -30.26 7.37 -7.22
CA LEU A 697 -30.30 5.98 -6.78
C LEU A 697 -29.78 5.00 -7.84
N TYR A 698 -29.96 5.29 -9.13
CA TYR A 698 -29.34 4.51 -10.20
C TYR A 698 -27.81 4.60 -10.15
N ARG A 699 -27.23 5.76 -9.79
CA ARG A 699 -25.78 5.88 -9.60
C ARG A 699 -25.29 5.06 -8.40
N VAL A 700 -25.99 5.15 -7.28
CA VAL A 700 -25.70 4.33 -6.07
C VAL A 700 -25.77 2.85 -6.42
N TRP A 701 -26.83 2.41 -7.12
CA TRP A 701 -26.96 1.02 -7.56
C TRP A 701 -25.80 0.62 -8.48
N ARG A 702 -25.55 1.38 -9.56
CA ARG A 702 -24.65 0.98 -10.64
C ARG A 702 -23.18 0.99 -10.23
N TYR A 703 -22.77 1.94 -9.39
CA TYR A 703 -21.36 2.20 -9.11
C TYR A 703 -20.93 1.82 -7.70
N GLU A 704 -21.85 1.60 -6.77
CA GLU A 704 -21.52 1.26 -5.38
C GLU A 704 -22.08 -0.13 -5.01
N LEU A 705 -23.40 -0.31 -5.06
CA LEU A 705 -24.05 -1.54 -4.57
C LEU A 705 -23.86 -2.73 -5.50
N LEU A 706 -24.04 -2.56 -6.81
CA LEU A 706 -23.93 -3.66 -7.78
C LEU A 706 -22.49 -4.21 -7.85
N PRO A 707 -21.41 -3.39 -7.94
CA PRO A 707 -20.04 -3.90 -7.88
C PRO A 707 -19.72 -4.60 -6.56
N TYR A 708 -20.19 -4.04 -5.44
CA TYR A 708 -20.06 -4.65 -4.12
C TYR A 708 -20.70 -6.04 -4.07
N LEU A 709 -21.97 -6.18 -4.46
CA LEU A 709 -22.68 -7.46 -4.48
C LEU A 709 -22.08 -8.45 -5.50
N ALA A 710 -21.55 -7.96 -6.62
CA ALA A 710 -20.90 -8.79 -7.64
C ALA A 710 -19.64 -9.50 -7.10
N GLU A 711 -18.92 -8.88 -6.16
CA GLU A 711 -17.77 -9.50 -5.51
C GLU A 711 -18.20 -10.70 -4.64
N TYR A 712 -19.33 -10.61 -3.94
CA TYR A 712 -19.85 -11.69 -3.09
C TYR A 712 -20.56 -12.79 -3.87
N TRP A 713 -21.31 -12.45 -4.92
CA TRP A 713 -22.03 -13.41 -5.76
C TRP A 713 -21.27 -13.78 -7.04
N PHE A 714 -19.94 -13.75 -7.01
CA PHE A 714 -19.10 -14.13 -8.16
C PHE A 714 -19.49 -15.51 -8.76
N GLU A 715 -19.78 -16.50 -7.90
CA GLU A 715 -20.18 -17.85 -8.32
C GLU A 715 -21.70 -17.99 -8.57
N HIS A 716 -22.51 -16.98 -8.22
CA HIS A 716 -23.97 -17.03 -8.25
C HIS A 716 -24.58 -15.84 -9.02
N ARG A 717 -24.03 -15.57 -10.20
CA ARG A 717 -24.40 -14.43 -11.05
C ARG A 717 -25.90 -14.30 -11.33
N SER A 718 -26.65 -15.42 -11.37
CA SER A 718 -28.09 -15.41 -11.56
C SER A 718 -28.89 -14.72 -10.46
N TYR A 719 -28.37 -14.62 -9.23
CA TYR A 719 -29.02 -13.85 -8.15
C TYR A 719 -28.82 -12.35 -8.36
N LEU A 720 -27.59 -11.97 -8.74
CA LEU A 720 -27.26 -10.59 -9.08
C LEU A 720 -28.10 -10.09 -10.26
N ASP A 721 -28.22 -10.88 -11.34
CA ASP A 721 -28.99 -10.50 -12.54
C ASP A 721 -30.50 -10.31 -12.22
N LYS A 722 -31.06 -11.15 -11.34
CA LYS A 722 -32.45 -11.02 -10.89
C LYS A 722 -32.66 -9.74 -10.08
N LEU A 723 -31.75 -9.45 -9.16
CA LEU A 723 -31.83 -8.26 -8.31
C LEU A 723 -31.63 -6.98 -9.14
N ASP A 724 -30.68 -6.99 -10.09
CA ASP A 724 -30.44 -5.89 -11.03
C ASP A 724 -31.68 -5.58 -11.88
N ALA A 725 -32.37 -6.62 -12.36
CA ALA A 725 -33.62 -6.45 -13.09
C ALA A 725 -34.74 -5.83 -12.23
N GLN A 726 -34.86 -6.23 -10.96
CA GLN A 726 -35.86 -5.67 -10.03
C GLN A 726 -35.59 -4.21 -9.69
N VAL A 727 -34.34 -3.88 -9.36
CA VAL A 727 -33.93 -2.50 -9.03
C VAL A 727 -34.05 -1.59 -10.24
N THR A 728 -33.56 -2.02 -11.41
CA THR A 728 -33.65 -1.22 -12.65
C THR A 728 -35.11 -0.97 -13.03
N LYS A 729 -35.99 -1.97 -12.86
CA LYS A 729 -37.42 -1.81 -13.09
C LYS A 729 -38.02 -0.74 -12.17
N LEU A 730 -37.80 -0.85 -10.85
CA LEU A 730 -38.28 0.13 -9.87
C LEU A 730 -37.84 1.56 -10.24
N LEU A 731 -36.55 1.75 -10.51
CA LEU A 731 -36.00 3.07 -10.82
C LEU A 731 -36.48 3.62 -12.17
N SER A 732 -36.85 2.75 -13.12
CA SER A 732 -37.39 3.17 -14.42
C SER A 732 -38.88 3.53 -14.40
N GLU A 733 -39.65 2.99 -13.46
CA GLU A 733 -41.09 3.29 -13.31
C GLU A 733 -41.34 4.62 -12.57
N GLU A 734 -40.34 5.09 -11.84
CA GLU A 734 -40.38 6.29 -10.98
C GLU A 734 -39.53 7.45 -11.56
N ALA A 735 -38.90 7.25 -12.73
CA ALA A 735 -38.18 8.26 -13.51
C ALA A 735 -39.06 8.88 -14.60
#